data_AF-A0A1M5C0I6-F1
#
_entry.id   AF-A0A1M5C0I6-F1
#
_cell.length_a   1.000
_cell.length_b   1.000
_cell.length_c   1.000
_cell.angle_alpha   90.00
_cell.angle_beta   90.00
_cell.angle_gamma   90.00
#
_symmetry.space_group_name_H-M   'P 1'
#
loop_
_entity.id
_entity.type
_entity.pdbx_description
1 polymer ?
#
loop_
_entity_poly.entity_id
_entity_poly.type
_entity_poly.pdbx_seq_one_letter_code
_entity_poly.pdbx_strand_id
1 'polypeptide(L)'
;MADLASFSVDLEEICPEHGPVGLNSCPNPDCRAFGFGFRAVPKRLPRVGRKKTRCETAAAVQYFQLHRPGSYTLTGTDKENARVCRAFERKKDPLEWRDNRTMTCRAELLNGTICGTKFTILSEDHLNAEVDRLRNMNGVLNGPACGACGRRYLDAPEEFSMNGAHQRKTAGGGSAPKAIRVIHRPCKGCRGARFTISIPHARQKTTKDNIRILNALVNSAGINDVRRILGANGTGSKIGISRIYDRIAWFEQVFLAYEREMLKRWKKKKERSRKETVHRLSHDDLILSVNWEASSTRATTQLNCAVTADVDSGYVYRIDVDFDPTVSPIEFFRQSFLDEMGMPQNIAWSPARAGGSRMPLFAWQRPTGRYHEPHFFAACENELKAFMKRASRAMGKKDAQLQAILSRVEREIDTVRLIGQDWFGFKVDAEHTGGSFRGMTTRDIYTKAAHFVALKEMLPAGSIILTTEQEATLPRLLPHIFRDEIQQNRFVWLAMAFNKKAKKPEILRKVKDYRDQWQKFYNEGLYDKRFDLGQDPQEITKAFIAEKMKTAVRTGSKGDRPFPISNFEQAFMPSLWVQTPTQASGELDKTVGFPLVGTWLRNELRPLPFNTDVQTLDHEVKNEIAELVYNATLQPVSTFMNAVRERLGATVRAGGGARVGGSYVQGAMFNPRILISLLNIFRVHYNYFELRPYVAPHNEEKETKGRSSSHWAIRYPGTDELIPLRPLNKRTPQKKTPAMRHGIEAHVRDKCGALQVPNLYRTLYRPWLYAGTPVGKRFERSRRSQV
;
A
#
# COMPACT_ATOMS: atom_id res chain seq x y z
N MET A 1 13.91 36.71 4.25
CA MET A 1 12.44 36.53 4.30
C MET A 1 11.72 37.19 3.11
N ALA A 2 12.38 37.39 1.98
CA ALA A 2 11.85 37.76 0.66
C ALA A 2 12.76 36.99 -0.32
N ASP A 3 12.26 36.21 -1.28
CA ASP A 3 12.32 36.60 -2.70
C ASP A 3 11.37 35.80 -3.61
N LEU A 4 10.32 35.22 -3.03
CA LEU A 4 9.14 34.81 -3.79
C LEU A 4 7.92 35.70 -3.52
N ALA A 5 8.04 36.65 -2.59
CA ALA A 5 7.07 37.72 -2.43
C ALA A 5 7.20 38.81 -3.52
N SER A 6 8.35 38.88 -4.20
CA SER A 6 8.62 39.82 -5.30
C SER A 6 8.06 39.36 -6.65
N PHE A 7 7.78 38.06 -6.82
CA PHE A 7 7.17 37.51 -8.04
C PHE A 7 5.69 37.22 -7.77
N SER A 8 4.80 38.08 -8.28
CA SER A 8 3.36 37.81 -8.33
C SER A 8 3.11 36.63 -9.27
N VAL A 9 3.05 35.41 -8.73
CA VAL A 9 2.69 34.24 -9.54
C VAL A 9 1.22 33.86 -9.32
N ASP A 10 0.50 33.71 -10.42
CA ASP A 10 -0.87 33.24 -10.42
C ASP A 10 -0.93 31.74 -10.10
N LEU A 11 -1.93 31.33 -9.31
CA LEU A 11 -2.15 29.93 -8.94
C LEU A 11 -2.29 29.01 -10.16
N GLU A 12 -2.84 29.54 -11.25
CA GLU A 12 -3.08 28.81 -12.49
C GLU A 12 -1.80 28.44 -13.25
N GLU A 13 -0.70 29.17 -13.03
CA GLU A 13 0.61 28.92 -13.64
C GLU A 13 1.40 27.85 -12.86
N ILE A 14 1.25 27.81 -11.53
CA ILE A 14 2.05 26.94 -10.64
C ILE A 14 1.39 25.58 -10.44
N CYS A 15 0.07 25.56 -10.29
CA CYS A 15 -0.63 24.38 -9.84
C CYS A 15 -0.88 23.41 -11.00
N PRO A 16 -0.65 22.11 -10.80
CA PRO A 16 -0.93 21.11 -11.83
C PRO A 16 -2.44 21.00 -12.09
N GLU A 17 -2.78 20.43 -13.23
CA GLU A 17 -4.18 20.23 -13.62
C GLU A 17 -4.92 19.33 -12.62
N HIS A 18 -6.24 19.52 -12.56
CA HIS A 18 -7.12 18.71 -11.74
C HIS A 18 -7.39 17.40 -12.48
N GLY A 19 -6.91 16.28 -11.94
CA GLY A 19 -7.15 14.96 -12.50
C GLY A 19 -8.27 14.22 -11.76
N PRO A 20 -8.44 12.91 -12.02
CA PRO A 20 -9.62 12.16 -11.61
C PRO A 20 -9.72 11.94 -10.09
N VAL A 21 -8.57 11.85 -9.40
CA VAL A 21 -8.53 11.67 -7.94
C VAL A 21 -8.70 13.00 -7.23
N GLY A 22 -8.32 14.11 -7.88
CA GLY A 22 -8.51 15.45 -7.34
C GLY A 22 -7.63 15.72 -6.12
N LEU A 23 -6.40 15.18 -6.13
CA LEU A 23 -5.45 15.30 -5.01
C LEU A 23 -5.27 16.77 -4.59
N ASN A 24 -5.31 17.70 -5.53
CA ASN A 24 -5.10 19.12 -5.28
C ASN A 24 -6.39 19.90 -5.01
N SER A 25 -7.34 19.30 -4.29
CA SER A 25 -8.54 19.95 -3.79
C SER A 25 -8.58 19.99 -2.25
N CYS A 26 -9.60 20.64 -1.68
CA CYS A 26 -9.79 20.67 -0.23
C CYS A 26 -10.12 19.26 0.28
N PRO A 27 -9.45 18.73 1.33
CA PRO A 27 -9.75 17.40 1.87
C PRO A 27 -10.94 17.39 2.84
N ASN A 28 -11.49 18.56 3.20
CA ASN A 28 -12.61 18.65 4.13
C ASN A 28 -13.94 18.33 3.41
N PRO A 29 -14.66 17.25 3.77
CA PRO A 29 -15.91 16.86 3.12
C PRO A 29 -17.07 17.86 3.31
N ASP A 30 -17.00 18.70 4.34
CA ASP A 30 -18.01 19.73 4.64
C ASP A 30 -17.70 21.07 3.97
N CYS A 31 -16.62 21.14 3.20
CA CYS A 31 -16.22 22.34 2.47
C CYS A 31 -16.85 22.37 1.08
N ARG A 32 -17.33 23.54 0.63
CA ARG A 32 -17.85 23.69 -0.74
C ARG A 32 -16.79 23.50 -1.82
N ALA A 33 -15.50 23.56 -1.48
CA ALA A 33 -14.39 23.26 -2.38
C ALA A 33 -13.92 21.78 -2.31
N PHE A 34 -14.65 20.91 -1.62
CA PHE A 34 -14.36 19.48 -1.59
C PHE A 34 -14.50 18.87 -2.98
N GLY A 35 -13.41 18.31 -3.51
CA GLY A 35 -13.38 17.76 -4.86
C GLY A 35 -13.36 18.79 -6.00
N PHE A 36 -13.24 20.09 -5.71
CA PHE A 36 -13.10 21.13 -6.73
C PHE A 36 -11.64 21.59 -6.83
N GLY A 37 -11.06 21.51 -8.02
CA GLY A 37 -9.72 22.02 -8.30
C GLY A 37 -9.64 23.55 -8.37
N PHE A 38 -8.41 24.06 -8.53
CA PHE A 38 -8.11 25.50 -8.53
C PHE A 38 -8.81 26.30 -9.63
N ARG A 39 -9.00 25.69 -10.80
CA ARG A 39 -9.64 26.30 -11.98
C ARG A 39 -11.17 26.15 -12.02
N ALA A 40 -11.77 25.55 -10.99
CA ALA A 40 -13.23 25.35 -10.97
C ALA A 40 -13.95 26.69 -10.76
N VAL A 41 -14.52 27.24 -11.83
CA VAL A 41 -15.53 28.31 -11.74
C VAL A 41 -16.91 27.64 -11.74
N PRO A 42 -17.74 27.80 -10.70
CA PRO A 42 -19.12 27.32 -10.76
C PRO A 42 -19.84 27.98 -11.94
N LYS A 43 -20.37 27.20 -12.89
CA LYS A 43 -21.12 27.73 -14.05
C LYS A 43 -22.40 28.47 -13.65
N ARG A 44 -22.86 28.33 -12.40
CA ARG A 44 -23.97 29.07 -11.79
C ARG A 44 -23.69 29.30 -10.31
N LEU A 45 -24.00 30.49 -9.81
CA LEU A 45 -24.11 30.78 -8.38
C LEU A 45 -25.11 29.78 -7.77
N PRO A 46 -24.73 28.98 -6.75
CA PRO A 46 -25.70 28.18 -6.02
C PRO A 46 -26.70 29.17 -5.40
N ARG A 47 -27.98 29.05 -5.74
CA ARG A 47 -29.04 29.77 -5.04
C ARG A 47 -29.06 29.25 -3.60
N VAL A 48 -28.32 29.91 -2.72
CA VAL A 48 -28.47 29.74 -1.27
C VAL A 48 -29.96 29.94 -0.97
N GLY A 49 -30.54 29.07 -0.14
CA GLY A 49 -31.97 28.97 0.17
C GLY A 49 -32.65 30.20 0.78
N ARG A 50 -32.22 31.41 0.46
CA ARG A 50 -32.97 32.64 0.67
C ARG A 50 -34.00 32.78 -0.44
N LYS A 51 -35.28 32.69 -0.06
CA LYS A 51 -36.42 33.08 -0.89
C LYS A 51 -36.10 34.43 -1.56
N LYS A 52 -36.40 34.54 -2.86
CA LYS A 52 -36.31 35.75 -3.69
C LYS A 52 -36.50 37.02 -2.86
N THR A 53 -35.44 37.80 -2.65
CA THR A 53 -35.48 39.28 -2.60
C THR A 53 -34.08 39.88 -2.36
N ARG A 54 -33.84 40.99 -3.09
CA ARG A 54 -32.70 41.94 -3.08
C ARG A 54 -31.50 41.64 -3.98
N CYS A 55 -31.16 42.66 -4.78
CA CYS A 55 -29.86 42.83 -5.41
C CYS A 55 -28.76 42.56 -4.37
N GLU A 56 -27.86 41.64 -4.69
CA GLU A 56 -26.68 41.38 -3.87
C GLU A 56 -25.86 42.67 -3.82
N THR A 57 -25.56 43.16 -2.62
CA THR A 57 -24.69 44.34 -2.44
C THR A 57 -23.31 44.03 -3.02
N ALA A 58 -22.58 45.05 -3.50
CA ALA A 58 -21.23 44.87 -4.05
C ALA A 58 -20.29 44.11 -3.07
N ALA A 59 -20.46 44.35 -1.76
CA ALA A 59 -19.75 43.63 -0.71
C ALA A 59 -20.11 42.12 -0.63
N ALA A 60 -21.38 41.75 -0.85
CA ALA A 60 -21.80 40.35 -0.88
C ALA A 60 -21.25 39.61 -2.11
N VAL A 61 -21.20 40.30 -3.26
CA VAL A 61 -20.59 39.77 -4.49
C VAL A 61 -19.08 39.58 -4.29
N GLN A 62 -18.39 40.57 -3.70
CA GLN A 62 -16.96 40.49 -3.41
C GLN A 62 -16.64 39.37 -2.40
N TYR A 63 -17.46 39.24 -1.35
CA TYR A 63 -17.34 38.16 -0.38
C TYR A 63 -17.50 36.78 -1.05
N PHE A 64 -18.52 36.62 -1.90
CA PHE A 64 -18.72 35.38 -2.64
C PHE A 64 -17.54 35.07 -3.57
N GLN A 65 -17.01 36.07 -4.28
CA GLN A 65 -15.85 35.91 -5.15
C GLN A 65 -14.59 35.46 -4.39
N LEU A 66 -14.40 35.97 -3.17
CA LEU A 66 -13.27 35.57 -2.30
C LEU A 66 -13.44 34.17 -1.70
N HIS A 67 -14.67 33.74 -1.41
CA HIS A 67 -14.98 32.50 -0.70
C HIS A 67 -15.70 31.43 -1.54
N ARG A 68 -15.63 31.54 -2.87
CA ARG A 68 -16.21 30.56 -3.80
C ARG A 68 -15.52 29.19 -3.71
N PRO A 69 -16.20 28.12 -4.15
CA PRO A 69 -15.52 26.86 -4.48
C PRO A 69 -14.33 27.13 -5.41
N GLY A 70 -13.17 26.56 -5.09
CA GLY A 70 -11.93 26.82 -5.84
C GLY A 70 -11.10 28.01 -5.33
N SER A 71 -11.55 28.73 -4.29
CA SER A 71 -10.75 29.80 -3.68
C SER A 71 -9.67 29.24 -2.75
N TYR A 72 -8.41 29.48 -3.10
CA TYR A 72 -7.26 29.06 -2.31
C TYR A 72 -6.21 30.18 -2.22
N THR A 73 -5.39 30.14 -1.18
CA THR A 73 -4.21 31.01 -1.04
C THR A 73 -2.95 30.16 -0.91
N LEU A 74 -1.92 30.49 -1.68
CA LEU A 74 -0.61 29.83 -1.66
C LEU A 74 0.27 30.43 -0.54
N THR A 75 0.91 29.59 0.26
CA THR A 75 1.94 30.01 1.21
C THR A 75 3.18 29.12 1.11
N GLY A 76 4.33 29.66 1.52
CA GLY A 76 5.57 28.89 1.63
C GLY A 76 5.49 27.85 2.76
N THR A 77 5.99 26.64 2.52
CA THR A 77 6.08 25.52 3.49
C THR A 77 7.14 25.72 4.57
N ASP A 78 7.37 24.76 5.46
CA ASP A 78 8.39 24.85 6.50
C ASP A 78 9.81 25.13 6.00
N LYS A 79 10.68 25.62 6.92
CA LYS A 79 12.09 25.95 6.67
C LYS A 79 12.90 24.77 6.10
N GLU A 80 12.50 23.53 6.40
CA GLU A 80 13.18 22.30 5.91
C GLU A 80 13.06 22.10 4.39
N ASN A 81 12.05 22.70 3.77
CA ASN A 81 11.88 22.70 2.32
C ASN A 81 12.64 23.85 1.65
N ALA A 82 13.39 24.67 2.39
CA ALA A 82 14.24 25.69 1.81
C ALA A 82 15.37 25.03 1.01
N ARG A 83 15.62 25.59 -0.17
CA ARG A 83 16.65 25.18 -1.13
C ARG A 83 17.37 26.43 -1.62
N VAL A 84 18.62 26.25 -2.02
CA VAL A 84 19.46 27.32 -2.55
C VAL A 84 19.95 26.90 -3.92
N CYS A 85 19.67 27.70 -4.94
CA CYS A 85 20.13 27.50 -6.31
C CYS A 85 21.39 28.34 -6.55
N ARG A 86 22.50 27.71 -6.96
CA ARG A 86 23.84 28.29 -7.12
C ARG A 86 24.48 27.99 -8.50
N ALA A 87 23.78 27.29 -9.39
CA ALA A 87 24.29 26.91 -10.71
C ALA A 87 23.74 27.78 -11.86
N PHE A 88 24.30 27.57 -13.06
CA PHE A 88 23.92 28.22 -14.32
C PHE A 88 23.82 29.75 -14.19
N GLU A 89 22.70 30.33 -14.59
CA GLU A 89 22.40 31.77 -14.52
C GLU A 89 22.37 32.35 -13.09
N ARG A 90 22.32 31.50 -12.05
CA ARG A 90 22.27 31.89 -10.63
C ARG A 90 23.61 31.74 -9.90
N LYS A 91 24.72 31.54 -10.63
CA LYS A 91 26.06 31.40 -10.02
C LYS A 91 26.55 32.67 -9.31
N LYS A 92 26.21 33.84 -9.84
CA LYS A 92 26.61 35.15 -9.26
C LYS A 92 25.61 35.69 -8.24
N ASP A 93 24.36 35.23 -8.31
CA ASP A 93 23.25 35.68 -7.46
C ASP A 93 22.38 34.47 -7.06
N PRO A 94 22.75 33.78 -5.96
CA PRO A 94 22.06 32.58 -5.51
C PRO A 94 20.62 32.85 -5.08
N LEU A 95 19.69 32.00 -5.54
CA LEU A 95 18.28 32.14 -5.20
C LEU A 95 17.87 31.17 -4.09
N GLU A 96 17.30 31.70 -3.01
CA GLU A 96 16.62 30.90 -2.00
C GLU A 96 15.14 30.71 -2.33
N TRP A 97 14.68 29.46 -2.32
CA TRP A 97 13.28 29.15 -2.59
C TRP A 97 12.80 27.98 -1.72
N ARG A 98 11.49 27.83 -1.57
CA ARG A 98 10.93 26.63 -0.92
C ARG A 98 10.46 25.65 -1.99
N ASP A 99 10.88 24.40 -1.90
CA ASP A 99 10.64 23.38 -2.92
C ASP A 99 9.19 22.86 -2.92
N ASN A 100 8.57 22.86 -1.74
CA ASN A 100 7.16 22.55 -1.58
C ASN A 100 6.34 23.83 -1.34
N ARG A 101 5.03 23.75 -1.60
CA ARG A 101 4.06 24.81 -1.32
C ARG A 101 2.86 24.27 -0.58
N THR A 102 2.30 25.11 0.30
CA THR A 102 1.08 24.81 1.05
C THR A 102 -0.05 25.67 0.53
N MET A 103 -1.17 25.02 0.22
CA MET A 103 -2.44 25.66 -0.12
C MET A 103 -3.29 25.78 1.12
N THR A 104 -3.92 26.94 1.30
CA THR A 104 -4.95 27.16 2.34
C THR A 104 -6.29 27.39 1.65
N CYS A 105 -7.28 26.57 1.99
CA CYS A 105 -8.64 26.71 1.48
C CYS A 105 -9.32 27.96 2.05
N ARG A 106 -9.90 28.78 1.17
CA ARG A 106 -10.69 29.97 1.53
C ARG A 106 -12.18 29.82 1.25
N ALA A 107 -12.61 28.66 0.76
CA ALA A 107 -14.02 28.41 0.50
C ALA A 107 -14.83 28.32 1.79
N GLU A 108 -16.12 28.63 1.65
CA GLU A 108 -17.11 28.51 2.72
C GLU A 108 -17.41 27.04 3.05
N LEU A 109 -17.58 26.76 4.34
CA LEU A 109 -18.12 25.52 4.86
C LEU A 109 -19.66 25.52 4.78
N LEU A 110 -20.27 24.36 4.92
CA LEU A 110 -21.75 24.23 4.94
C LEU A 110 -22.41 25.04 6.06
N ASN A 111 -21.70 25.33 7.16
CA ASN A 111 -22.18 26.13 8.29
C ASN A 111 -21.89 27.65 8.15
N GLY A 112 -21.35 28.10 7.01
CA GLY A 112 -21.10 29.52 6.74
C GLY A 112 -19.75 30.07 7.23
N THR A 113 -18.88 29.25 7.84
CA THR A 113 -17.53 29.68 8.23
C THR A 113 -16.49 29.40 7.13
N ILE A 114 -15.32 30.04 7.20
CA ILE A 114 -14.24 29.82 6.23
C ILE A 114 -13.48 28.55 6.60
N CYS A 115 -13.20 27.69 5.61
CA CYS A 115 -12.60 26.38 5.82
C CYS A 115 -11.21 26.42 6.46
N GLY A 116 -10.27 27.20 5.91
CA GLY A 116 -8.91 27.35 6.46
C GLY A 116 -8.00 26.11 6.40
N THR A 117 -8.47 24.98 5.83
CA THR A 117 -7.70 23.73 5.75
C THR A 117 -6.45 23.90 4.89
N LYS A 118 -5.32 23.41 5.41
CA LYS A 118 -3.99 23.51 4.77
C LYS A 118 -3.55 22.17 4.19
N PHE A 119 -2.94 22.19 3.01
CA PHE A 119 -2.42 20.98 2.38
C PHE A 119 -1.29 21.25 1.40
N THR A 120 -0.43 20.28 1.14
CA THR A 120 0.67 20.39 0.16
C THR A 120 0.23 20.02 -1.26
N ILE A 121 0.86 20.66 -2.24
CA ILE A 121 0.62 20.38 -3.67
C ILE A 121 1.32 19.07 -4.07
N LEU A 122 0.61 18.23 -4.83
CA LEU A 122 1.09 16.97 -5.41
C LEU A 122 0.82 16.96 -6.91
N SER A 123 1.47 16.06 -7.66
CA SER A 123 1.20 15.87 -9.08
C SER A 123 0.29 14.67 -9.30
N GLU A 124 -0.78 14.86 -10.06
CA GLU A 124 -1.65 13.75 -10.44
C GLU A 124 -1.01 12.84 -11.50
N ASP A 125 -0.14 13.38 -12.36
CA ASP A 125 0.62 12.56 -13.31
C ASP A 125 1.56 11.61 -12.59
N HIS A 126 2.22 12.08 -11.52
CA HIS A 126 3.04 11.22 -10.66
C HIS A 126 2.20 10.15 -9.95
N LEU A 127 0.99 10.49 -9.50
CA LEU A 127 0.07 9.50 -8.94
C LEU A 127 -0.31 8.46 -9.99
N ASN A 128 -0.72 8.88 -11.19
CA ASN A 128 -1.17 8.00 -12.25
C ASN A 128 -0.08 7.02 -12.69
N ALA A 129 1.16 7.51 -12.84
CA ALA A 129 2.31 6.66 -13.14
C ALA A 129 2.56 5.61 -12.04
N GLU A 130 2.38 5.97 -10.77
CA GLU A 130 2.54 5.05 -9.64
C GLU A 130 1.36 4.05 -9.54
N VAL A 131 0.13 4.49 -9.81
CA VAL A 131 -1.04 3.61 -9.93
C VAL A 131 -0.82 2.58 -11.02
N ASP A 132 -0.35 2.98 -12.20
CA ASP A 132 -0.11 2.04 -13.30
C ASP A 132 1.01 1.04 -12.99
N ARG A 133 2.05 1.47 -12.26
CA ARG A 133 3.09 0.58 -11.74
C ARG A 133 2.50 -0.50 -10.83
N LEU A 134 1.69 -0.11 -9.85
CA LEU A 134 1.10 -1.01 -8.87
C LEU A 134 -0.04 -1.87 -9.45
N ARG A 135 -0.80 -1.35 -10.43
CA ARG A 135 -1.86 -2.07 -11.14
C ARG A 135 -1.28 -3.22 -11.98
N ASN A 136 -0.14 -2.96 -12.63
CA ASN A 136 0.55 -3.95 -13.46
C ASN A 136 1.59 -4.80 -12.71
N MET A 137 1.72 -4.58 -11.39
CA MET A 137 2.68 -5.26 -10.52
C MET A 137 4.12 -5.15 -11.05
N ASN A 138 4.58 -3.91 -11.30
CA ASN A 138 5.88 -3.62 -11.92
C ASN A 138 6.05 -4.28 -13.30
N GLY A 139 4.95 -4.40 -14.05
CA GLY A 139 4.91 -4.97 -15.40
C GLY A 139 4.91 -6.49 -15.47
N VAL A 140 4.87 -7.20 -14.34
CA VAL A 140 4.83 -8.68 -14.30
C VAL A 140 3.59 -9.25 -15.01
N LEU A 141 2.48 -8.51 -14.95
CA LEU A 141 1.18 -8.93 -15.50
C LEU A 141 0.87 -8.37 -16.89
N ASN A 142 1.82 -7.67 -17.52
CA ASN A 142 1.59 -7.00 -18.81
C ASN A 142 1.40 -7.97 -19.99
N GLY A 143 1.96 -9.17 -19.90
CA GLY A 143 1.97 -10.13 -21.01
C GLY A 143 2.73 -9.63 -22.25
N PRO A 144 2.64 -10.36 -23.38
CA PRO A 144 3.35 -10.05 -24.60
C PRO A 144 2.71 -8.88 -25.38
N ALA A 145 3.53 -8.12 -26.10
CA ALA A 145 3.11 -6.98 -26.91
C ALA A 145 3.51 -7.13 -28.39
N CYS A 146 2.77 -6.45 -29.25
CA CYS A 146 3.11 -6.29 -30.67
C CYS A 146 4.41 -5.47 -30.78
N GLY A 147 5.44 -6.01 -31.44
CA GLY A 147 6.71 -5.30 -31.62
C GLY A 147 6.67 -4.13 -32.61
N ALA A 148 5.55 -3.95 -33.33
CA ALA A 148 5.38 -2.84 -34.27
C ALA A 148 4.71 -1.61 -33.63
N CYS A 149 3.64 -1.80 -32.85
CA CYS A 149 2.85 -0.71 -32.27
C CYS A 149 2.79 -0.71 -30.73
N GLY A 150 3.41 -1.69 -30.06
CA GLY A 150 3.41 -1.80 -28.60
C GLY A 150 2.10 -2.29 -27.97
N ARG A 151 1.02 -2.50 -28.75
CA ARG A 151 -0.26 -2.99 -28.22
C ARG A 151 -0.10 -4.35 -27.54
N ARG A 152 -0.58 -4.49 -26.30
CA ARG A 152 -0.45 -5.73 -25.52
C ARG A 152 -1.59 -6.70 -25.80
N TYR A 153 -1.29 -8.00 -25.81
CA TYR A 153 -2.27 -9.05 -26.05
C TYR A 153 -3.36 -9.12 -24.96
N LEU A 154 -3.00 -8.87 -23.70
CA LEU A 154 -3.95 -8.97 -22.59
C LEU A 154 -4.93 -7.79 -22.53
N ASP A 155 -4.57 -6.66 -23.12
CA ASP A 155 -5.40 -5.45 -23.13
C ASP A 155 -6.52 -5.54 -24.19
N ALA A 156 -6.21 -6.14 -25.34
CA ALA A 156 -7.14 -6.28 -26.46
C ALA A 156 -6.97 -7.63 -27.18
N PRO A 157 -7.29 -8.77 -26.53
CA PRO A 157 -7.06 -10.10 -27.08
C PRO A 157 -7.79 -10.34 -28.40
N GLU A 158 -8.90 -9.65 -28.62
CA GLU A 158 -9.66 -9.65 -29.87
C GLU A 158 -8.89 -9.04 -31.04
N GLU A 159 -8.00 -8.05 -30.87
CA GLU A 159 -7.22 -7.50 -31.99
C GLU A 159 -6.19 -8.51 -32.55
N PHE A 160 -5.96 -9.62 -31.85
CA PHE A 160 -5.01 -10.64 -32.22
C PHE A 160 -5.68 -11.88 -32.80
N SER A 161 -5.08 -12.46 -33.85
CA SER A 161 -5.51 -13.72 -34.42
C SER A 161 -4.48 -14.82 -34.18
N MET A 162 -4.95 -16.05 -33.99
CA MET A 162 -4.08 -17.20 -33.74
C MET A 162 -3.62 -17.80 -35.07
N ASN A 163 -2.32 -17.74 -35.34
CA ASN A 163 -1.72 -18.16 -36.61
C ASN A 163 -0.97 -19.50 -36.46
N GLY A 164 -1.72 -20.54 -36.09
CA GLY A 164 -1.21 -21.91 -35.89
C GLY A 164 -0.55 -22.20 -34.53
N ALA A 165 -0.29 -23.48 -34.25
CA ALA A 165 0.44 -23.94 -33.06
C ALA A 165 1.89 -24.28 -33.44
N HIS A 166 2.87 -23.83 -32.65
CA HIS A 166 4.27 -24.17 -32.89
C HIS A 166 4.56 -25.53 -32.24
N GLN A 167 4.88 -26.53 -33.08
CA GLN A 167 5.06 -27.96 -32.76
C GLN A 167 3.75 -28.76 -32.59
N ARG A 168 3.26 -29.35 -33.68
CA ARG A 168 2.73 -30.73 -33.67
C ARG A 168 3.94 -31.66 -33.73
N LYS A 169 4.03 -32.71 -32.92
CA LYS A 169 4.86 -33.87 -33.28
C LYS A 169 4.11 -35.17 -33.11
N THR A 170 4.23 -35.94 -34.20
CA THR A 170 4.03 -37.37 -34.46
C THR A 170 2.65 -37.96 -34.20
N ALA A 171 2.22 -38.72 -35.20
CA ALA A 171 0.92 -39.34 -35.36
C ALA A 171 0.50 -40.14 -34.11
N GLY A 172 -0.79 -40.06 -33.77
CA GLY A 172 -1.40 -40.85 -32.69
C GLY A 172 -1.30 -40.20 -31.31
N GLY A 173 -2.18 -39.23 -31.02
CA GLY A 173 -2.41 -38.73 -29.66
C GLY A 173 -2.51 -37.21 -29.59
N GLY A 174 -3.69 -36.71 -29.21
CA GLY A 174 -3.98 -35.28 -29.03
C GLY A 174 -3.20 -34.67 -27.87
N SER A 175 -1.92 -34.34 -28.09
CA SER A 175 -1.08 -33.66 -27.10
C SER A 175 -1.24 -32.14 -27.15
N ALA A 176 -1.12 -31.50 -25.98
CA ALA A 176 -1.32 -30.07 -25.85
C ALA A 176 -0.28 -29.22 -26.60
N PRO A 177 -0.71 -28.16 -27.32
CA PRO A 177 0.23 -27.26 -27.98
C PRO A 177 1.08 -26.55 -26.90
N LYS A 178 2.39 -26.76 -26.96
CA LYS A 178 3.36 -26.15 -26.03
C LYS A 178 3.55 -24.64 -26.28
N ALA A 179 3.23 -24.19 -27.49
CA ALA A 179 3.27 -22.79 -27.89
C ALA A 179 2.25 -22.47 -28.98
N ILE A 180 1.71 -21.25 -28.95
CA ILE A 180 0.71 -20.74 -29.87
C ILE A 180 1.27 -19.49 -30.53
N ARG A 181 1.20 -19.41 -31.87
CA ARG A 181 1.59 -18.21 -32.61
C ARG A 181 0.42 -17.24 -32.67
N VAL A 182 0.72 -15.97 -32.47
CA VAL A 182 -0.25 -14.89 -32.42
C VAL A 182 0.22 -13.78 -33.35
N ILE A 183 -0.72 -13.17 -34.07
CA ILE A 183 -0.47 -12.01 -34.95
C ILE A 183 -1.44 -10.89 -34.62
N HIS A 184 -0.91 -9.68 -34.45
CA HIS A 184 -1.72 -8.47 -34.32
C HIS A 184 -2.33 -8.13 -35.69
N ARG A 185 -3.66 -8.09 -35.79
CA ARG A 185 -4.34 -7.90 -37.07
C ARG A 185 -4.06 -6.53 -37.70
N PRO A 186 -4.09 -5.40 -36.96
CA PRO A 186 -3.81 -4.07 -37.51
C PRO A 186 -2.38 -3.93 -38.07
N CYS A 187 -1.38 -4.53 -37.44
CA CYS A 187 0.01 -4.45 -37.88
C CYS A 187 0.44 -5.64 -38.79
N LYS A 188 -0.51 -6.36 -39.40
CA LYS A 188 -0.20 -7.53 -40.22
C LYS A 188 0.74 -7.15 -41.37
N GLY A 189 1.95 -7.70 -41.36
CA GLY A 189 2.98 -7.42 -42.38
C GLY A 189 4.18 -6.64 -41.83
N CYS A 190 4.00 -5.89 -40.74
CA CYS A 190 5.08 -5.17 -40.07
C CYS A 190 6.00 -6.13 -39.28
N ARG A 191 7.29 -5.79 -39.21
CA ARG A 191 8.26 -6.52 -38.37
C ARG A 191 7.82 -6.46 -36.90
N GLY A 192 7.77 -7.62 -36.24
CA GLY A 192 7.35 -7.71 -34.83
C GLY A 192 5.85 -7.86 -34.58
N ALA A 193 5.00 -7.82 -35.62
CA ALA A 193 3.55 -8.03 -35.47
C ALA A 193 3.16 -9.50 -35.19
N ARG A 194 4.06 -10.45 -35.49
CA ARG A 194 3.92 -11.88 -35.20
C ARG A 194 4.84 -12.25 -34.03
N PHE A 195 4.30 -12.91 -33.01
CA PHE A 195 5.07 -13.46 -31.91
C PHE A 195 4.50 -14.79 -31.42
N THR A 196 5.28 -15.52 -30.62
CA THR A 196 4.90 -16.84 -30.10
C THR A 196 4.72 -16.79 -28.59
N ILE A 197 3.58 -17.29 -28.11
CA ILE A 197 3.30 -17.46 -26.69
C ILE A 197 3.52 -18.92 -26.32
N SER A 198 4.52 -19.19 -25.48
CA SER A 198 4.82 -20.54 -24.98
C SER A 198 4.41 -20.74 -23.53
N ILE A 199 4.04 -21.97 -23.16
CA ILE A 199 3.87 -22.34 -21.75
C ILE A 199 5.26 -22.37 -21.09
N PRO A 200 5.50 -21.57 -20.03
CA PRO A 200 6.76 -21.61 -19.30
C PRO A 200 7.08 -23.02 -18.78
N HIS A 201 8.34 -23.42 -18.85
CA HIS A 201 8.83 -24.70 -18.34
C HIS A 201 8.17 -25.98 -18.91
N ALA A 202 7.51 -25.91 -20.07
CA ALA A 202 6.92 -27.08 -20.74
C ALA A 202 7.93 -28.19 -21.14
N ARG A 203 9.23 -27.91 -21.08
CA ARG A 203 10.33 -28.86 -21.37
C ARG A 203 11.06 -29.36 -20.11
N GLN A 204 10.63 -28.95 -18.91
CA GLN A 204 11.29 -29.34 -17.67
C GLN A 204 10.95 -30.80 -17.33
N LYS A 205 11.99 -31.64 -17.16
CA LYS A 205 11.85 -33.07 -16.82
C LYS A 205 11.45 -33.31 -15.36
N THR A 206 12.01 -32.55 -14.41
CA THR A 206 11.72 -32.68 -12.97
C THR A 206 10.93 -31.50 -12.43
N THR A 207 9.61 -31.66 -12.31
CA THR A 207 8.72 -30.59 -11.79
C THR A 207 8.64 -30.53 -10.26
N LYS A 208 9.14 -31.56 -9.56
CA LYS A 208 9.16 -31.65 -8.08
C LYS A 208 10.08 -30.61 -7.45
N ASP A 209 11.18 -30.25 -8.14
CA ASP A 209 12.14 -29.26 -7.63
C ASP A 209 11.52 -27.87 -7.46
N ASN A 210 10.58 -27.49 -8.34
CA ASN A 210 9.91 -26.19 -8.27
C ASN A 210 9.07 -26.07 -6.99
N ILE A 211 8.41 -27.15 -6.54
CA ILE A 211 7.66 -27.15 -5.28
C ILE A 211 8.62 -27.07 -4.09
N ARG A 212 9.76 -27.78 -4.14
CA ARG A 212 10.78 -27.70 -3.08
C ARG A 212 11.36 -26.29 -2.95
N ILE A 213 11.67 -25.65 -4.08
CA ILE A 213 12.12 -24.25 -4.12
C ILE A 213 11.07 -23.35 -3.46
N LEU A 214 9.81 -23.43 -3.91
CA LEU A 214 8.73 -22.61 -3.38
C LEU A 214 8.55 -22.81 -1.86
N ASN A 215 8.49 -24.05 -1.39
CA ASN A 215 8.35 -24.35 0.03
C ASN A 215 9.53 -23.84 0.86
N ALA A 216 10.74 -23.84 0.33
CA ALA A 216 11.90 -23.27 0.98
C ALA A 216 11.81 -21.72 1.04
N LEU A 217 11.38 -21.08 -0.05
CA LEU A 217 11.23 -19.62 -0.11
C LEU A 217 10.18 -19.07 0.86
N VAL A 218 9.07 -19.78 1.09
CA VAL A 218 8.01 -19.33 2.02
C VAL A 218 8.27 -19.70 3.48
N ASN A 219 9.36 -20.41 3.79
CA ASN A 219 9.70 -20.89 5.13
C ASN A 219 11.14 -20.53 5.54
N SER A 220 11.58 -19.31 5.25
CA SER A 220 12.83 -18.73 5.74
C SER A 220 14.13 -19.39 5.25
N ALA A 221 14.13 -20.20 4.19
CA ALA A 221 15.41 -20.60 3.58
C ALA A 221 16.00 -19.39 2.85
N GLY A 222 17.18 -18.92 3.27
CA GLY A 222 17.93 -17.95 2.48
C GLY A 222 18.20 -18.50 1.08
N ILE A 223 18.44 -17.64 0.07
CA ILE A 223 18.73 -18.10 -1.31
C ILE A 223 19.88 -19.12 -1.34
N ASN A 224 20.86 -18.94 -0.46
CA ASN A 224 21.99 -19.87 -0.31
C ASN A 224 21.56 -21.23 0.27
N ASP A 225 20.56 -21.27 1.15
CA ASP A 225 20.02 -22.50 1.69
C ASP A 225 19.14 -23.22 0.67
N VAL A 226 18.36 -22.49 -0.13
CA VAL A 226 17.66 -23.05 -1.29
C VAL A 226 18.68 -23.74 -2.24
N ARG A 227 19.83 -23.10 -2.47
CA ARG A 227 20.92 -23.68 -3.28
C ARG A 227 21.50 -24.96 -2.65
N ARG A 228 21.65 -24.99 -1.32
CA ARG A 228 22.12 -26.19 -0.57
C ARG A 228 21.13 -27.35 -0.66
N ILE A 229 19.84 -27.07 -0.40
CA ILE A 229 18.74 -28.05 -0.43
C ILE A 229 18.64 -28.75 -1.79
N LEU A 230 18.84 -27.98 -2.88
CA LEU A 230 18.80 -28.52 -4.23
C LEU A 230 20.10 -29.23 -4.65
N GLY A 231 21.25 -28.80 -4.13
CA GLY A 231 22.55 -29.37 -4.45
C GLY A 231 22.83 -30.74 -3.81
N ALA A 232 22.17 -31.07 -2.70
CA ALA A 232 22.41 -32.32 -1.97
C ALA A 232 21.81 -33.56 -2.64
N ASN A 233 20.89 -33.41 -3.60
CA ASN A 233 20.17 -34.53 -4.21
C ASN A 233 20.69 -34.85 -5.63
N GLY A 234 21.83 -35.56 -5.70
CA GLY A 234 22.11 -36.55 -6.76
C GLY A 234 22.72 -36.09 -8.10
N THR A 235 22.81 -34.80 -8.43
CA THR A 235 23.36 -34.36 -9.74
C THR A 235 24.77 -33.78 -9.71
N GLY A 236 25.40 -33.62 -8.55
CA GLY A 236 26.77 -33.04 -8.41
C GLY A 236 26.91 -31.56 -8.79
N SER A 237 26.07 -31.02 -9.67
CA SER A 237 26.09 -29.61 -10.07
C SER A 237 25.19 -28.74 -9.18
N LYS A 238 25.77 -27.71 -8.54
CA LYS A 238 25.01 -26.68 -7.82
C LYS A 238 24.14 -25.90 -8.81
N ILE A 239 22.86 -25.68 -8.48
CA ILE A 239 22.00 -24.80 -9.27
C ILE A 239 22.54 -23.36 -9.19
N GLY A 240 22.71 -22.73 -10.35
CA GLY A 240 23.13 -21.32 -10.42
C GLY A 240 22.07 -20.38 -9.83
N ILE A 241 22.52 -19.30 -9.18
CA ILE A 241 21.64 -18.31 -8.52
C ILE A 241 20.68 -17.65 -9.51
N SER A 242 21.15 -17.34 -10.73
CA SER A 242 20.29 -16.79 -11.80
C SER A 242 19.08 -17.67 -12.07
N ARG A 243 19.23 -19.00 -12.08
CA ARG A 243 18.11 -19.93 -12.29
C ARG A 243 17.10 -19.89 -11.13
N ILE A 244 17.54 -19.62 -9.90
CA ILE A 244 16.64 -19.43 -8.75
C ILE A 244 15.84 -18.14 -8.92
N TYR A 245 16.49 -17.04 -9.34
CA TYR A 245 15.80 -15.78 -9.63
C TYR A 245 14.79 -15.91 -10.77
N ASP A 246 15.12 -16.63 -11.85
CA ASP A 246 14.17 -16.91 -12.94
C ASP A 246 12.94 -17.69 -12.43
N ARG A 247 13.14 -18.63 -11.50
CA ARG A 247 12.04 -19.37 -10.86
C ARG A 247 11.19 -18.47 -9.98
N ILE A 248 11.80 -17.57 -9.20
CA ILE A 248 11.08 -16.59 -8.38
C ILE A 248 10.22 -15.68 -9.27
N ALA A 249 10.78 -15.13 -10.35
CA ALA A 249 10.03 -14.28 -11.27
C ALA A 249 8.85 -15.02 -11.92
N TRP A 250 9.04 -16.30 -12.29
CA TRP A 250 7.98 -17.14 -12.80
C TRP A 250 6.90 -17.42 -11.74
N PHE A 251 7.28 -17.77 -10.50
CA PHE A 251 6.32 -18.00 -9.41
C PHE A 251 5.48 -16.76 -9.15
N GLU A 252 6.11 -15.59 -9.03
CA GLU A 252 5.42 -14.33 -8.84
C GLU A 252 4.36 -14.11 -9.93
N GLN A 253 4.72 -14.26 -11.21
CA GLN A 253 3.77 -14.09 -12.31
C GLN A 253 2.57 -15.04 -12.20
N VAL A 254 2.82 -16.32 -11.91
CA VAL A 254 1.75 -17.33 -11.82
C VAL A 254 0.83 -17.05 -10.62
N PHE A 255 1.38 -16.74 -9.46
CA PHE A 255 0.61 -16.47 -8.24
C PHE A 255 -0.22 -15.19 -8.37
N LEU A 256 0.37 -14.11 -8.89
CA LEU A 256 -0.35 -12.86 -9.12
C LEU A 256 -1.46 -13.02 -10.17
N ALA A 257 -1.19 -13.75 -11.26
CA ALA A 257 -2.21 -14.03 -12.27
C ALA A 257 -3.35 -14.91 -11.72
N TYR A 258 -3.02 -15.89 -10.87
CA TYR A 258 -4.02 -16.72 -10.18
C TYR A 258 -4.92 -15.88 -9.27
N GLU A 259 -4.32 -15.05 -8.40
CA GLU A 259 -5.07 -14.17 -7.50
C GLU A 259 -5.97 -13.20 -8.29
N ARG A 260 -5.45 -12.55 -9.33
CA ARG A 260 -6.21 -11.62 -10.18
C ARG A 260 -7.46 -12.29 -10.75
N GLU A 261 -7.35 -13.52 -11.23
CA GLU A 261 -8.48 -14.27 -11.77
C GLU A 261 -9.48 -14.70 -10.68
N MET A 262 -9.00 -15.10 -9.49
CA MET A 262 -9.89 -15.46 -8.37
C MET A 262 -10.68 -14.25 -7.85
N LEU A 263 -10.01 -13.11 -7.66
CA LEU A 263 -10.65 -11.87 -7.23
C LEU A 263 -11.64 -11.36 -8.28
N LYS A 264 -11.31 -11.44 -9.57
CA LYS A 264 -12.23 -11.08 -10.67
C LYS A 264 -13.52 -11.91 -10.61
N ARG A 265 -13.42 -13.21 -10.37
CA ARG A 265 -14.59 -14.11 -10.24
C ARG A 265 -15.42 -13.77 -8.99
N TRP A 266 -14.74 -13.56 -7.87
CA TRP A 266 -15.38 -13.19 -6.61
C TRP A 266 -16.12 -11.85 -6.72
N LYS A 267 -15.47 -10.81 -7.26
CA LYS A 267 -16.07 -9.48 -7.48
C LYS A 267 -17.34 -9.60 -8.34
N LYS A 268 -17.25 -10.29 -9.48
CA LYS A 268 -18.40 -10.54 -10.36
C LYS A 268 -19.54 -11.29 -9.67
N LYS A 269 -19.22 -12.26 -8.80
CA LYS A 269 -20.22 -13.00 -8.02
C LYS A 269 -20.92 -12.10 -7.00
N LYS A 270 -20.17 -11.26 -6.29
CA LYS A 270 -20.72 -10.30 -5.32
C LYS A 270 -21.61 -9.26 -6.00
N GLU A 271 -21.16 -8.66 -7.10
CA GLU A 271 -21.95 -7.69 -7.88
C GLU A 271 -23.26 -8.29 -8.41
N ARG A 272 -23.24 -9.56 -8.85
CA ARG A 272 -24.46 -10.27 -9.27
C ARG A 272 -25.45 -10.52 -8.13
N SER A 273 -24.94 -10.70 -6.91
CA SER A 273 -25.80 -10.99 -5.76
C SER A 273 -26.64 -9.81 -5.29
N ARG A 274 -26.30 -8.57 -5.71
CA ARG A 274 -26.93 -7.30 -5.30
C ARG A 274 -27.06 -7.08 -3.79
N LYS A 275 -26.44 -7.92 -2.96
CA LYS A 275 -26.38 -7.73 -1.52
C LYS A 275 -25.39 -6.63 -1.20
N GLU A 276 -25.79 -5.71 -0.33
CA GLU A 276 -24.89 -4.71 0.21
C GLU A 276 -23.72 -5.41 0.89
N THR A 277 -22.50 -5.01 0.51
CA THR A 277 -21.27 -5.57 1.06
C THR A 277 -20.62 -4.50 1.92
N VAL A 278 -20.32 -4.85 3.17
CA VAL A 278 -19.52 -4.01 4.07
C VAL A 278 -18.10 -4.55 4.06
N HIS A 279 -17.14 -3.71 3.68
CA HIS A 279 -15.71 -4.02 3.66
C HIS A 279 -15.09 -3.48 4.94
N ARG A 280 -14.73 -4.38 5.86
CA ARG A 280 -13.97 -4.02 7.06
C ARG A 280 -12.49 -4.23 6.78
N LEU A 281 -11.78 -3.13 6.63
CA LEU A 281 -10.39 -3.11 6.21
C LEU A 281 -9.51 -2.59 7.33
N SER A 282 -8.33 -3.15 7.43
CA SER A 282 -7.26 -2.70 8.29
C SER A 282 -6.04 -2.41 7.44
N HIS A 283 -5.31 -1.36 7.79
CA HIS A 283 -4.13 -0.93 7.06
C HIS A 283 -3.03 -0.49 8.02
N ASP A 284 -1.81 -0.93 7.74
CA ASP A 284 -0.59 -0.55 8.48
C ASP A 284 0.63 -0.65 7.56
N ASP A 285 1.71 0.00 7.97
CA ASP A 285 2.99 0.02 7.24
C ASP A 285 4.01 -0.95 7.83
N LEU A 286 4.66 -1.71 6.96
CA LEU A 286 5.79 -2.57 7.30
C LEU A 286 7.08 -1.99 6.73
N ILE A 287 7.98 -1.55 7.62
CA ILE A 287 9.32 -1.12 7.22
C ILE A 287 10.25 -2.33 7.13
N LEU A 288 10.85 -2.54 5.95
CA LEU A 288 11.84 -3.56 5.66
C LEU A 288 13.16 -2.93 5.25
N SER A 289 14.28 -3.58 5.58
CA SER A 289 15.61 -3.11 5.19
C SER A 289 16.20 -4.00 4.11
N VAL A 290 16.82 -3.40 3.10
CA VAL A 290 17.55 -4.08 2.04
C VAL A 290 19.03 -3.73 2.14
N ASN A 291 19.88 -4.74 2.00
CA ASN A 291 21.34 -4.59 1.96
C ASN A 291 21.79 -4.04 0.59
N TRP A 292 23.00 -3.50 0.53
CA TRP A 292 23.59 -2.91 -0.67
C TRP A 292 23.93 -3.91 -1.78
N GLU A 293 23.66 -3.60 -3.05
CA GLU A 293 24.00 -4.47 -4.18
C GLU A 293 25.51 -4.56 -4.45
N ALA A 294 26.25 -3.46 -4.20
CA ALA A 294 27.68 -3.35 -4.48
C ALA A 294 28.51 -3.13 -3.21
N SER A 295 29.58 -3.89 -3.03
CA SER A 295 30.44 -3.82 -1.83
C SER A 295 31.14 -2.46 -1.63
N SER A 296 31.10 -1.59 -2.64
CA SER A 296 31.63 -0.21 -2.61
C SER A 296 30.79 0.74 -1.77
N THR A 297 29.50 0.46 -1.59
CA THR A 297 28.54 1.39 -1.02
C THR A 297 27.75 0.64 0.04
N ARG A 298 28.24 0.60 1.28
CA ARG A 298 27.69 -0.24 2.36
C ARG A 298 26.54 0.42 3.12
N ALA A 299 25.61 1.05 2.41
CA ALA A 299 24.42 1.66 2.99
C ALA A 299 23.23 0.71 2.86
N THR A 300 22.49 0.51 3.96
CA THR A 300 21.19 -0.16 3.92
C THR A 300 20.12 0.83 3.48
N THR A 301 19.13 0.34 2.75
CA THR A 301 17.99 1.16 2.33
C THR A 301 16.74 0.62 2.97
N GLN A 302 16.01 1.50 3.66
CA GLN A 302 14.71 1.19 4.23
C GLN A 302 13.64 1.38 3.16
N LEU A 303 12.75 0.40 3.07
CA LEU A 303 11.60 0.39 2.17
C LEU A 303 10.33 0.28 3.00
N ASN A 304 9.36 1.14 2.72
CA ASN A 304 8.05 1.09 3.31
C ASN A 304 7.14 0.18 2.48
N CYS A 305 6.44 -0.71 3.16
CA CYS A 305 5.48 -1.63 2.55
C CYS A 305 4.08 -1.33 3.11
N ALA A 306 3.20 -0.77 2.27
CA ALA A 306 1.81 -0.53 2.60
C ALA A 306 1.02 -1.85 2.54
N VAL A 307 0.36 -2.24 3.63
CA VAL A 307 -0.39 -3.50 3.73
C VAL A 307 -1.85 -3.25 4.07
N THR A 308 -2.77 -3.86 3.34
CA THR A 308 -4.21 -3.85 3.68
C THR A 308 -4.80 -5.24 3.69
N ALA A 309 -5.56 -5.54 4.75
CA ALA A 309 -6.24 -6.82 4.94
C ALA A 309 -7.70 -6.64 5.40
N ASP A 310 -8.52 -7.62 5.06
CA ASP A 310 -9.89 -7.81 5.52
C ASP A 310 -9.91 -8.29 6.98
N VAL A 311 -10.71 -7.62 7.81
CA VAL A 311 -10.81 -7.89 9.25
C VAL A 311 -11.52 -9.19 9.55
N ASP A 312 -12.52 -9.55 8.75
CA ASP A 312 -13.39 -10.70 9.06
C ASP A 312 -12.72 -12.02 8.66
N SER A 313 -11.98 -12.03 7.54
CA SER A 313 -11.36 -13.24 7.01
C SER A 313 -9.85 -13.33 7.22
N GLY A 314 -9.19 -12.21 7.54
CA GLY A 314 -7.74 -12.06 7.52
C GLY A 314 -7.15 -12.12 6.10
N TYR A 315 -7.95 -11.93 5.04
CA TYR A 315 -7.49 -11.93 3.65
C TYR A 315 -6.68 -10.67 3.37
N VAL A 316 -5.44 -10.82 2.91
CA VAL A 316 -4.56 -9.70 2.61
C VAL A 316 -4.75 -9.29 1.16
N TYR A 317 -5.33 -8.12 0.91
CA TYR A 317 -5.57 -7.66 -0.46
C TYR A 317 -4.26 -7.25 -1.15
N ARG A 318 -3.44 -6.44 -0.48
CA ARG A 318 -2.26 -5.83 -1.08
C ARG A 318 -1.10 -5.71 -0.09
N ILE A 319 0.11 -5.87 -0.60
CA ILE A 319 1.37 -5.44 -0.01
C ILE A 319 2.16 -4.74 -1.11
N ASP A 320 2.26 -3.42 -1.04
CA ASP A 320 2.96 -2.62 -2.06
C ASP A 320 4.17 -1.93 -1.46
N VAL A 321 5.30 -2.01 -2.15
CA VAL A 321 6.58 -1.46 -1.69
C VAL A 321 6.86 -0.15 -2.41
N ASP A 322 7.38 0.84 -1.69
CA ASP A 322 7.82 2.16 -2.19
C ASP A 322 9.11 2.10 -3.03
N PHE A 323 9.21 1.13 -3.93
CA PHE A 323 10.35 0.94 -4.81
C PHE A 323 9.90 0.54 -6.21
N ASP A 324 10.36 1.27 -7.22
CA ASP A 324 10.17 0.98 -8.63
C ASP A 324 11.40 0.26 -9.21
N PRO A 325 11.32 -1.06 -9.47
CA PRO A 325 12.42 -1.81 -10.06
C PRO A 325 12.49 -1.70 -11.59
N THR A 326 11.57 -0.98 -12.23
CA THR A 326 11.47 -0.89 -13.70
C THR A 326 12.32 0.23 -14.29
N VAL A 327 12.85 1.11 -13.43
CA VAL A 327 13.56 2.33 -13.83
C VAL A 327 15.06 2.15 -13.62
N SER A 328 15.87 2.49 -14.62
CA SER A 328 17.30 2.70 -14.43
C SER A 328 17.54 4.16 -14.04
N PRO A 329 18.18 4.45 -12.89
CA PRO A 329 18.41 5.82 -12.43
C PRO A 329 19.13 6.68 -13.47
N ILE A 330 20.26 6.21 -13.99
CA ILE A 330 21.06 7.01 -14.94
C ILE A 330 20.38 7.17 -16.30
N GLU A 331 19.68 6.14 -16.78
CA GLU A 331 18.93 6.22 -18.04
C GLU A 331 17.78 7.23 -17.92
N PHE A 332 17.05 7.16 -16.81
CA PHE A 332 15.96 8.09 -16.52
C PHE A 332 16.46 9.52 -16.30
N PHE A 333 17.61 9.70 -15.64
CA PHE A 333 18.25 11.01 -15.51
C PHE A 333 18.57 11.62 -16.87
N ARG A 334 19.20 10.86 -17.77
CA ARG A 334 19.53 11.32 -19.12
C ARG A 334 18.27 11.68 -19.89
N GLN A 335 17.26 10.81 -19.90
CA GLN A 335 15.99 11.07 -20.58
C GLN A 335 15.24 12.28 -20.03
N SER A 336 15.31 12.52 -18.72
CA SER A 336 14.54 13.56 -18.06
C SER A 336 15.22 14.92 -18.05
N PHE A 337 16.54 14.94 -17.89
CA PHE A 337 17.29 16.17 -17.62
C PHE A 337 18.32 16.53 -18.67
N LEU A 338 18.61 15.68 -19.64
CA LEU A 338 19.57 15.98 -20.71
C LEU A 338 18.88 15.88 -22.08
N ASP A 339 19.16 16.82 -22.98
CA ASP A 339 18.73 16.74 -24.36
C ASP A 339 19.66 15.83 -25.20
N GLU A 340 19.41 15.75 -26.51
CA GLU A 340 20.23 14.94 -27.44
C GLU A 340 21.70 15.41 -27.52
N MET A 341 21.96 16.68 -27.18
CA MET A 341 23.31 17.27 -27.14
C MET A 341 23.97 17.14 -25.75
N GLY A 342 23.26 16.60 -24.76
CA GLY A 342 23.73 16.47 -23.38
C GLY A 342 23.59 17.75 -22.55
N MET A 343 22.82 18.73 -23.02
CA MET A 343 22.57 19.98 -22.31
C MET A 343 21.38 19.84 -21.34
N PRO A 344 21.38 20.56 -20.21
CA PRO A 344 20.29 20.47 -19.23
C PRO A 344 18.93 20.91 -19.79
N GLN A 345 17.93 20.03 -19.67
CA GLN A 345 16.52 20.28 -19.96
C GLN A 345 15.64 19.99 -18.74
N ASN A 346 14.40 20.48 -18.71
CA ASN A 346 13.45 20.26 -17.60
C ASN A 346 14.02 20.58 -16.21
N ILE A 347 14.81 21.65 -16.10
CA ILE A 347 15.37 22.12 -14.82
C ILE A 347 14.73 23.43 -14.33
N ALA A 348 14.12 24.18 -15.23
CA ALA A 348 13.61 25.51 -14.95
C ALA A 348 12.27 25.77 -15.64
N TRP A 349 11.46 26.63 -15.04
CA TRP A 349 10.25 27.20 -15.63
C TRP A 349 10.30 28.72 -15.56
N SER A 350 9.51 29.37 -16.41
CA SER A 350 9.43 30.83 -16.50
C SER A 350 8.01 31.28 -16.17
N PRO A 351 7.79 31.98 -15.03
CA PRO A 351 6.50 32.59 -14.73
C PRO A 351 6.21 33.72 -15.72
N ALA A 352 4.95 33.92 -16.12
CA ALA A 352 4.62 34.91 -17.16
C ALA A 352 4.92 36.35 -16.69
N ARG A 353 4.74 36.63 -15.39
CA ARG A 353 4.98 37.94 -14.78
C ARG A 353 6.40 38.17 -14.26
N ALA A 354 7.32 37.23 -14.47
CA ALA A 354 8.68 37.31 -13.92
C ALA A 354 9.72 37.98 -14.84
N GLY A 355 9.30 38.70 -15.88
CA GLY A 355 10.20 39.48 -16.75
C GLY A 355 11.31 38.65 -17.39
N GLY A 356 11.05 37.37 -17.70
CA GLY A 356 12.03 36.46 -18.31
C GLY A 356 12.94 35.71 -17.32
N SER A 357 12.85 35.98 -16.01
CA SER A 357 13.61 35.21 -15.01
C SER A 357 13.15 33.76 -14.95
N ARG A 358 14.08 32.83 -15.17
CA ARG A 358 13.90 31.39 -15.02
C ARG A 358 14.08 30.99 -13.56
N MET A 359 13.23 30.09 -13.08
CA MET A 359 13.17 29.59 -11.71
C MET A 359 13.31 28.07 -11.71
N PRO A 360 13.91 27.45 -10.66
CA PRO A 360 13.92 26.00 -10.52
C PRO A 360 12.49 25.42 -10.51
N LEU A 361 12.30 24.28 -11.18
CA LEU A 361 11.02 23.56 -11.15
C LEU A 361 10.70 23.05 -9.74
N PHE A 362 9.45 23.17 -9.31
CA PHE A 362 8.95 22.61 -8.05
C PHE A 362 8.93 21.07 -8.05
N ALA A 363 8.92 20.47 -6.86
CA ALA A 363 8.86 19.02 -6.69
C ALA A 363 7.71 18.31 -7.41
N TRP A 364 6.54 18.94 -7.60
CA TRP A 364 5.44 18.35 -8.38
C TRP A 364 5.55 18.57 -9.90
N GLN A 365 6.41 19.48 -10.35
CA GLN A 365 6.63 19.76 -11.77
C GLN A 365 7.81 18.96 -12.35
N ARG A 366 8.79 18.61 -11.50
CA ARG A 366 9.96 17.83 -11.94
C ARG A 366 9.57 16.42 -12.37
N PRO A 367 10.12 15.88 -13.47
CA PRO A 367 9.88 14.49 -13.90
C PRO A 367 10.24 13.44 -12.84
N THR A 368 11.20 13.76 -11.97
CA THR A 368 11.63 12.92 -10.84
C THR A 368 10.78 13.07 -9.58
N GLY A 369 9.79 13.96 -9.57
CA GLY A 369 9.03 14.33 -8.38
C GLY A 369 8.24 13.19 -7.74
N ARG A 370 8.03 12.08 -8.47
CA ARG A 370 7.46 10.82 -7.98
C ARG A 370 8.43 10.04 -7.08
N TYR A 371 9.74 10.21 -7.27
CA TYR A 371 10.80 9.51 -6.55
C TYR A 371 11.29 10.29 -5.34
N HIS A 372 11.99 9.61 -4.44
CA HIS A 372 12.74 10.27 -3.38
C HIS A 372 13.99 10.94 -4.01
N GLU A 373 13.85 12.19 -4.45
CA GLU A 373 14.85 12.88 -5.28
C GLU A 373 16.28 12.89 -4.72
N PRO A 374 16.52 13.15 -3.41
CA PRO A 374 17.86 13.02 -2.85
C PRO A 374 18.46 11.62 -3.04
N HIS A 375 17.65 10.56 -2.92
CA HIS A 375 18.10 9.19 -3.17
C HIS A 375 18.30 8.94 -4.67
N PHE A 376 17.50 9.57 -5.52
CA PHE A 376 17.62 9.45 -6.98
C PHE A 376 18.96 9.97 -7.50
N PHE A 377 19.35 11.20 -7.14
CA PHE A 377 20.63 11.77 -7.57
C PHE A 377 21.81 11.00 -6.97
N ALA A 378 21.70 10.56 -5.71
CA ALA A 378 22.73 9.71 -5.08
C ALA A 378 22.88 8.36 -5.79
N ALA A 379 21.78 7.72 -6.20
CA ALA A 379 21.81 6.46 -6.93
C ALA A 379 22.46 6.61 -8.32
N CYS A 380 22.21 7.72 -9.02
CA CYS A 380 22.88 8.03 -10.29
C CYS A 380 24.39 8.12 -10.11
N GLU A 381 24.87 8.89 -9.11
CA GLU A 381 26.29 8.95 -8.79
C GLU A 381 26.87 7.58 -8.44
N ASN A 382 26.15 6.79 -7.64
CA ASN A 382 26.62 5.49 -7.17
C ASN A 382 26.70 4.46 -8.30
N GLU A 383 25.77 4.48 -9.26
CA GLU A 383 25.80 3.63 -10.46
C GLU A 383 27.02 3.93 -11.34
N LEU A 384 27.32 5.22 -11.56
CA LEU A 384 28.50 5.67 -12.30
C LEU A 384 29.80 5.28 -11.59
N LYS A 385 29.91 5.49 -10.27
CA LYS A 385 31.07 5.05 -9.47
C LYS A 385 31.26 3.53 -9.49
N ALA A 386 30.16 2.77 -9.42
CA ALA A 386 30.20 1.31 -9.54
C ALA A 386 30.66 0.86 -10.94
N PHE A 387 30.28 1.60 -11.99
CA PHE A 387 30.80 1.37 -13.35
C PHE A 387 32.29 1.66 -13.45
N MET A 388 32.79 2.80 -12.93
CA MET A 388 34.23 3.10 -12.89
C MET A 388 35.03 1.96 -12.26
N LYS A 389 34.58 1.47 -11.09
CA LYS A 389 35.25 0.36 -10.40
C LYS A 389 35.24 -0.95 -11.18
N ARG A 390 34.17 -1.25 -11.93
CA ARG A 390 34.08 -2.42 -12.81
C ARG A 390 35.02 -2.26 -14.01
N ALA A 391 35.03 -1.09 -14.64
CA ALA A 391 35.92 -0.76 -15.75
C ALA A 391 37.40 -0.91 -15.35
N SER A 392 37.81 -0.34 -14.21
CA SER A 392 39.19 -0.44 -13.71
C SER A 392 39.60 -1.85 -13.28
N ARG A 393 38.65 -2.76 -13.05
CA ARG A 393 38.92 -4.19 -12.77
C ARG A 393 39.03 -5.02 -14.05
N ALA A 394 38.24 -4.67 -15.07
CA ALA A 394 38.23 -5.37 -16.34
C ALA A 394 39.41 -4.96 -17.26
N MET A 395 39.86 -3.71 -17.14
CA MET A 395 40.94 -3.14 -17.95
C MET A 395 42.19 -2.87 -17.10
N GLY A 396 43.39 -2.95 -17.71
CA GLY A 396 44.65 -2.67 -17.04
C GLY A 396 44.84 -1.19 -16.71
N LYS A 397 45.49 -0.86 -15.57
CA LYS A 397 45.66 0.53 -15.09
C LYS A 397 46.40 1.48 -16.07
N LYS A 398 47.18 0.94 -17.02
CA LYS A 398 47.96 1.71 -18.01
C LYS A 398 47.24 1.90 -19.36
N ASP A 399 45.97 1.51 -19.43
CA ASP A 399 45.18 1.62 -20.66
C ASP A 399 44.69 3.07 -20.86
N ALA A 400 45.08 3.70 -21.98
CA ALA A 400 44.62 5.04 -22.35
C ALA A 400 43.09 5.10 -22.55
N GLN A 401 42.49 3.98 -22.98
CA GLN A 401 41.04 3.86 -23.13
C GLN A 401 40.34 3.87 -21.77
N LEU A 402 40.93 3.25 -20.74
CA LEU A 402 40.41 3.32 -19.38
C LEU A 402 40.42 4.76 -18.86
N GLN A 403 41.50 5.52 -19.07
CA GLN A 403 41.56 6.92 -18.64
C GLN A 403 40.50 7.78 -19.33
N ALA A 404 40.32 7.61 -20.65
CA ALA A 404 39.27 8.31 -21.39
C ALA A 404 37.85 7.98 -20.86
N ILE A 405 37.58 6.72 -20.50
CA ILE A 405 36.31 6.30 -19.90
C ILE A 405 36.14 6.92 -18.51
N LEU A 406 37.16 6.89 -17.66
CA LEU A 406 37.08 7.45 -16.30
C LEU A 406 36.82 8.95 -16.34
N SER A 407 37.57 9.71 -17.16
CA SER A 407 37.36 11.15 -17.31
C SER A 407 36.01 11.51 -17.92
N ARG A 408 35.42 10.63 -18.74
CA ARG A 408 34.04 10.81 -19.21
C ARG A 408 33.04 10.60 -18.08
N VAL A 409 33.19 9.54 -17.31
CA VAL A 409 32.28 9.22 -16.20
C VAL A 409 32.35 10.26 -15.09
N GLU A 410 33.53 10.80 -14.79
CA GLU A 410 33.69 11.91 -13.85
C GLU A 410 32.91 13.16 -14.29
N ARG A 411 33.00 13.54 -15.57
CA ARG A 411 32.19 14.64 -16.14
C ARG A 411 30.68 14.39 -16.02
N GLU A 412 30.24 13.15 -16.20
CA GLU A 412 28.83 12.78 -15.99
C GLU A 412 28.43 12.89 -14.51
N ILE A 413 29.28 12.48 -13.57
CA ILE A 413 29.06 12.66 -12.12
C ILE A 413 28.94 14.15 -11.77
N ASP A 414 29.83 14.99 -12.31
CA ASP A 414 29.81 16.43 -12.09
C ASP A 414 28.53 17.07 -12.66
N THR A 415 28.03 16.58 -13.79
CA THR A 415 26.75 17.03 -14.36
C THR A 415 25.57 16.66 -13.44
N VAL A 416 25.56 15.44 -12.90
CA VAL A 416 24.54 15.00 -11.93
C VAL A 416 24.56 15.90 -10.68
N ARG A 417 25.75 16.24 -10.18
CA ARG A 417 25.94 17.13 -9.02
C ARG A 417 25.49 18.56 -9.30
N LEU A 418 25.86 19.09 -10.47
CA LEU A 418 25.49 20.42 -10.91
C LEU A 418 23.96 20.60 -10.92
N ILE A 419 23.23 19.59 -11.41
CA ILE A 419 21.76 19.65 -11.45
C ILE A 419 21.15 19.38 -10.07
N GLY A 420 21.57 18.31 -9.37
CA GLY A 420 20.96 17.92 -8.10
C GLY A 420 21.32 18.83 -6.93
N GLN A 421 22.61 19.06 -6.72
CA GLN A 421 23.13 19.77 -5.54
C GLN A 421 23.19 21.27 -5.77
N ASP A 422 23.71 21.71 -6.93
CA ASP A 422 23.93 23.14 -7.15
C ASP A 422 22.69 23.86 -7.70
N TRP A 423 21.92 23.23 -8.59
CA TRP A 423 20.70 23.85 -9.14
C TRP A 423 19.48 23.63 -8.25
N PHE A 424 19.11 22.38 -7.95
CA PHE A 424 17.95 22.10 -7.10
C PHE A 424 18.22 22.27 -5.60
N GLY A 425 19.49 22.29 -5.17
CA GLY A 425 19.84 22.52 -3.77
C GLY A 425 19.62 21.30 -2.87
N PHE A 426 19.64 20.07 -3.39
CA PHE A 426 19.52 18.88 -2.57
C PHE A 426 20.78 18.69 -1.71
N LYS A 427 20.59 18.53 -0.41
CA LYS A 427 21.69 18.24 0.51
C LYS A 427 22.16 16.79 0.30
N VAL A 428 23.48 16.61 0.31
CA VAL A 428 24.09 15.28 0.32
C VAL A 428 24.02 14.78 1.76
N ASP A 429 23.02 13.96 2.05
CA ASP A 429 22.97 13.26 3.34
C ASP A 429 24.00 12.12 3.31
N ALA A 430 25.23 12.41 3.76
CA ALA A 430 26.34 11.45 3.80
C ALA A 430 25.98 10.16 4.58
N GLU A 431 25.06 10.25 5.54
CA GLU A 431 24.60 9.14 6.37
C GLU A 431 23.51 8.26 5.71
N HIS A 432 22.81 8.77 4.69
CA HIS A 432 21.62 8.13 4.09
C HIS A 432 21.74 7.93 2.57
N THR A 433 22.95 8.00 2.02
CA THR A 433 23.18 7.75 0.59
C THR A 433 22.73 6.32 0.23
N GLY A 434 21.54 6.20 -0.38
CA GLY A 434 20.94 4.93 -0.76
C GLY A 434 21.88 4.07 -1.61
N GLY A 435 21.76 2.74 -1.47
CA GLY A 435 22.55 1.80 -2.26
C GLY A 435 22.37 2.02 -3.76
N SER A 436 23.39 1.70 -4.57
CA SER A 436 23.21 1.55 -6.02
C SER A 436 22.35 0.31 -6.23
N PHE A 437 21.10 0.51 -6.63
CA PHE A 437 20.20 -0.57 -7.03
C PHE A 437 19.74 -0.34 -8.46
N ARG A 438 19.42 -1.42 -9.16
CA ARG A 438 18.62 -1.35 -10.38
C ARG A 438 17.16 -1.05 -10.04
N GLY A 439 16.82 0.23 -9.87
CA GLY A 439 15.50 0.72 -9.50
C GLY A 439 15.58 2.00 -8.67
N MET A 440 14.42 2.52 -8.25
CA MET A 440 14.34 3.76 -7.48
C MET A 440 13.29 3.72 -6.38
N THR A 441 13.62 4.27 -5.21
CA THR A 441 12.63 4.49 -4.13
C THR A 441 11.64 5.58 -4.54
N THR A 442 10.36 5.25 -4.51
CA THR A 442 9.27 6.20 -4.77
C THR A 442 8.95 7.00 -3.51
N ARG A 443 8.33 8.17 -3.63
CA ARG A 443 7.85 8.88 -2.44
C ARG A 443 6.70 8.10 -1.82
N ASP A 444 6.80 7.85 -0.53
CA ASP A 444 5.82 7.12 0.26
C ASP A 444 4.37 7.59 0.03
N ILE A 445 4.15 8.90 -0.02
CA ILE A 445 2.82 9.49 -0.27
C ILE A 445 2.19 9.06 -1.60
N TYR A 446 2.96 8.92 -2.68
CA TYR A 446 2.43 8.46 -3.97
C TYR A 446 2.17 6.96 -3.95
N THR A 447 3.07 6.17 -3.34
CA THR A 447 2.89 4.72 -3.20
C THR A 447 1.64 4.40 -2.40
N LYS A 448 1.43 5.09 -1.26
CA LYS A 448 0.23 4.94 -0.43
C LYS A 448 -1.04 5.35 -1.17
N ALA A 449 -1.01 6.48 -1.86
CA ALA A 449 -2.16 6.91 -2.66
C ALA A 449 -2.50 5.89 -3.75
N ALA A 450 -1.49 5.40 -4.47
CA ALA A 450 -1.66 4.37 -5.49
C ALA A 450 -2.14 3.04 -4.92
N HIS A 451 -1.69 2.65 -3.72
CA HIS A 451 -2.15 1.47 -3.00
C HIS A 451 -3.66 1.52 -2.74
N PHE A 452 -4.18 2.64 -2.22
CA PHE A 452 -5.61 2.79 -1.94
C PHE A 452 -6.46 2.91 -3.21
N VAL A 453 -5.97 3.58 -4.27
CA VAL A 453 -6.64 3.59 -5.57
C VAL A 453 -6.76 2.17 -6.13
N ALA A 454 -5.67 1.41 -6.13
CA ALA A 454 -5.67 0.04 -6.63
C ALA A 454 -6.48 -0.91 -5.73
N LEU A 455 -6.53 -0.68 -4.41
CA LEU A 455 -7.41 -1.38 -3.48
C LEU A 455 -8.88 -1.12 -3.81
N LYS A 456 -9.28 0.15 -3.98
CA LYS A 456 -10.66 0.53 -4.33
C LYS A 456 -11.11 -0.15 -5.63
N GLU A 457 -10.23 -0.25 -6.63
CA GLU A 457 -10.52 -0.99 -7.88
C GLU A 457 -10.76 -2.49 -7.67
N MET A 458 -10.13 -3.10 -6.66
CA MET A 458 -10.28 -4.54 -6.36
C MET A 458 -11.58 -4.88 -5.64
N LEU A 459 -12.15 -3.94 -4.89
CA LEU A 459 -13.36 -4.17 -4.10
C LEU A 459 -14.64 -4.07 -4.97
N PRO A 460 -15.68 -4.88 -4.71
CA PRO A 460 -17.02 -4.64 -5.22
C PRO A 460 -17.63 -3.41 -4.54
N ALA A 461 -18.60 -2.78 -5.19
CA ALA A 461 -19.32 -1.65 -4.61
C ALA A 461 -19.94 -2.01 -3.25
N GLY A 462 -19.80 -1.13 -2.27
CA GLY A 462 -20.21 -1.38 -0.90
C GLY A 462 -19.74 -0.28 0.05
N SER A 463 -20.07 -0.43 1.32
CA SER A 463 -19.60 0.46 2.38
C SER A 463 -18.23 0.02 2.87
N ILE A 464 -17.36 0.97 3.21
CA ILE A 464 -15.97 0.71 3.62
C ILE A 464 -15.75 1.28 5.01
N ILE A 465 -15.30 0.41 5.93
CA ILE A 465 -14.81 0.79 7.24
C ILE A 465 -13.31 0.52 7.24
N LEU A 466 -12.51 1.58 7.16
CA LEU A 466 -11.05 1.50 7.12
C LEU A 466 -10.49 1.85 8.50
N THR A 467 -9.70 0.94 9.08
CA THR A 467 -8.95 1.18 10.32
C THR A 467 -7.46 1.31 10.03
N THR A 468 -6.83 2.37 10.51
CA THR A 468 -5.39 2.63 10.29
C THR A 468 -4.70 3.02 11.59
N GLU A 469 -3.36 3.00 11.62
CA GLU A 469 -2.62 3.74 12.64
C GLU A 469 -2.65 5.26 12.39
N GLN A 470 -2.11 6.03 13.35
CA GLN A 470 -1.86 7.47 13.20
C GLN A 470 -0.70 7.73 12.22
N GLU A 471 -1.01 7.66 10.93
CA GLU A 471 -0.07 7.91 9.84
C GLU A 471 -0.29 9.31 9.25
N ALA A 472 0.81 10.04 9.02
CA ALA A 472 0.80 11.47 8.74
C ALA A 472 0.30 11.87 7.33
N THR A 473 0.42 10.97 6.35
CA THR A 473 0.00 11.18 4.96
C THR A 473 -1.48 10.90 4.72
N LEU A 474 -2.10 9.98 5.47
CA LEU A 474 -3.49 9.57 5.29
C LEU A 474 -4.53 10.70 5.34
N PRO A 475 -4.44 11.69 6.26
CA PRO A 475 -5.35 12.85 6.29
C PRO A 475 -5.45 13.60 4.95
N ARG A 476 -4.36 13.57 4.17
CA ARG A 476 -4.27 14.22 2.87
C ARG A 476 -4.84 13.35 1.74
N LEU A 477 -4.78 12.03 1.85
CA LEU A 477 -5.04 11.11 0.75
C LEU A 477 -6.46 10.54 0.76
N LEU A 478 -6.89 10.00 1.90
CA LEU A 478 -8.13 9.23 2.01
C LEU A 478 -9.39 10.02 1.62
N PRO A 479 -9.55 11.31 2.02
CA PRO A 479 -10.72 12.08 1.62
C PRO A 479 -10.89 12.22 0.10
N HIS A 480 -9.78 12.21 -0.65
CA HIS A 480 -9.79 12.35 -2.11
C HIS A 480 -10.04 11.02 -2.81
N ILE A 481 -9.35 9.96 -2.38
CA ILE A 481 -9.45 8.63 -3.00
C ILE A 481 -10.86 8.04 -2.83
N PHE A 482 -11.46 8.25 -1.66
CA PHE A 482 -12.79 7.77 -1.31
C PHE A 482 -13.86 8.87 -1.38
N ARG A 483 -13.62 9.95 -2.14
CA ARG A 483 -14.53 11.10 -2.25
C ARG A 483 -15.97 10.68 -2.54
N ASP A 484 -16.16 9.81 -3.53
CA ASP A 484 -17.50 9.41 -3.98
C ASP A 484 -18.22 8.58 -2.91
N GLU A 485 -17.49 7.70 -2.21
CA GLU A 485 -18.02 6.93 -1.08
C GLU A 485 -18.35 7.82 0.12
N ILE A 486 -17.53 8.85 0.39
CA ILE A 486 -17.78 9.84 1.46
C ILE A 486 -19.05 10.64 1.15
N GLN A 487 -19.20 11.14 -0.08
CA GLN A 487 -20.40 11.88 -0.50
C GLN A 487 -21.67 11.04 -0.40
N GLN A 488 -21.55 9.73 -0.58
CA GLN A 488 -22.66 8.77 -0.46
C GLN A 488 -22.84 8.24 0.97
N ASN A 489 -22.08 8.74 1.95
CA ASN A 489 -22.12 8.27 3.34
C ASN A 489 -21.79 6.78 3.51
N ARG A 490 -20.92 6.23 2.65
CA ARG A 490 -20.50 4.82 2.60
C ARG A 490 -19.05 4.59 3.01
N PHE A 491 -18.37 5.61 3.54
CA PHE A 491 -16.98 5.51 3.97
C PHE A 491 -16.82 5.97 5.41
N VAL A 492 -16.20 5.12 6.23
CA VAL A 492 -15.81 5.41 7.61
C VAL A 492 -14.31 5.14 7.74
N TRP A 493 -13.60 6.08 8.34
CA TRP A 493 -12.19 5.96 8.66
C TRP A 493 -11.96 6.13 10.16
N LEU A 494 -11.37 5.09 10.74
CA LEU A 494 -10.98 5.02 12.13
C LEU A 494 -9.46 5.04 12.21
N ALA A 495 -8.92 5.93 13.04
CA ALA A 495 -7.49 5.96 13.33
C ALA A 495 -7.26 5.39 14.73
N MET A 496 -6.25 4.55 14.92
CA MET A 496 -5.99 3.93 16.22
C MET A 496 -4.54 4.10 16.68
N ALA A 497 -4.37 3.98 18.00
CA ALA A 497 -3.10 3.78 18.66
C ALA A 497 -3.27 2.74 19.78
N PHE A 498 -2.22 1.97 20.06
CA PHE A 498 -2.21 0.99 21.13
C PHE A 498 -0.78 0.81 21.68
N ASN A 499 -0.65 0.23 22.86
CA ASN A 499 0.63 0.05 23.52
C ASN A 499 1.43 -1.11 22.91
N LYS A 500 2.30 -0.78 21.96
CA LYS A 500 3.21 -1.74 21.30
C LYS A 500 4.38 -2.22 22.19
N LYS A 501 4.64 -1.55 23.32
CA LYS A 501 5.81 -1.80 24.19
C LYS A 501 5.48 -2.63 25.42
N ALA A 502 4.22 -3.03 25.60
CA ALA A 502 3.79 -3.81 26.74
C ALA A 502 4.54 -5.15 26.82
N LYS A 503 4.99 -5.51 28.02
CA LYS A 503 5.68 -6.80 28.26
C LYS A 503 4.66 -7.92 28.48
N LYS A 504 5.02 -9.17 28.17
CA LYS A 504 4.13 -10.35 28.32
C LYS A 504 3.38 -10.44 29.66
N PRO A 505 3.99 -10.19 30.84
CA PRO A 505 3.26 -10.21 32.11
C PRO A 505 2.20 -9.10 32.22
N GLU A 506 2.50 -7.91 31.73
CA GLU A 506 1.57 -6.79 31.69
C GLU A 506 0.38 -7.11 30.77
N ILE A 507 0.65 -7.72 29.60
CA ILE A 507 -0.38 -8.17 28.66
C ILE A 507 -1.33 -9.14 29.35
N LEU A 508 -0.80 -10.19 29.97
CA LEU A 508 -1.63 -11.22 30.62
C LEU A 508 -2.47 -10.63 31.76
N ARG A 509 -1.89 -9.73 32.56
CA ARG A 509 -2.61 -9.06 33.64
C ARG A 509 -3.77 -8.21 33.10
N LYS A 510 -3.51 -7.30 32.16
CA LYS A 510 -4.55 -6.42 31.58
C LYS A 510 -5.67 -7.19 30.88
N VAL A 511 -5.32 -8.26 30.17
CA VAL A 511 -6.31 -9.14 29.52
C VAL A 511 -7.18 -9.86 30.56
N LYS A 512 -6.58 -10.33 31.67
CA LYS A 512 -7.32 -10.95 32.77
C LYS A 512 -8.27 -9.94 33.43
N ASP A 513 -7.76 -8.78 33.82
CA ASP A 513 -8.54 -7.72 34.47
C ASP A 513 -9.73 -7.29 33.60
N TYR A 514 -9.52 -7.16 32.28
CA TYR A 514 -10.58 -6.90 31.31
C TYR A 514 -11.64 -8.01 31.31
N ARG A 515 -11.24 -9.29 31.25
CA ARG A 515 -12.18 -10.42 31.25
C ARG A 515 -13.00 -10.48 32.53
N ASP A 516 -12.37 -10.24 33.68
CA ASP A 516 -13.03 -10.24 34.98
C ASP A 516 -14.07 -9.09 35.05
N GLN A 517 -13.72 -7.89 34.57
CA GLN A 517 -14.64 -6.76 34.48
C GLN A 517 -15.80 -7.00 33.50
N TRP A 518 -15.50 -7.56 32.32
CA TRP A 518 -16.52 -7.89 31.33
C TRP A 518 -17.49 -8.95 31.86
N GLN A 519 -16.98 -9.99 32.53
CA GLN A 519 -17.81 -11.04 33.13
C GLN A 519 -18.70 -10.48 34.25
N LYS A 520 -18.17 -9.58 35.09
CA LYS A 520 -18.95 -8.89 36.12
C LYS A 520 -20.08 -8.07 35.49
N PHE A 521 -19.78 -7.29 34.46
CA PHE A 521 -20.77 -6.50 33.71
C PHE A 521 -21.85 -7.38 33.07
N TYR A 522 -21.46 -8.50 32.46
CA TYR A 522 -22.41 -9.46 31.90
C TYR A 522 -23.33 -10.06 32.96
N ASN A 523 -22.77 -10.49 34.11
CA ASN A 523 -23.54 -11.06 35.20
C ASN A 523 -24.52 -10.04 35.80
N GLU A 524 -24.08 -8.80 36.04
CA GLU A 524 -24.94 -7.71 36.51
C GLU A 524 -26.10 -7.47 35.52
N GLY A 525 -25.79 -7.39 34.22
CA GLY A 525 -26.81 -7.23 33.20
C GLY A 525 -27.79 -8.40 33.07
N LEU A 526 -27.37 -9.64 33.40
CA LEU A 526 -28.29 -10.79 33.51
C LEU A 526 -29.23 -10.64 34.71
N TYR A 527 -28.72 -10.21 35.88
CA TYR A 527 -29.56 -9.99 37.07
C TYR A 527 -30.57 -8.86 36.86
N ASP A 528 -30.14 -7.79 36.20
CA ASP A 528 -30.98 -6.62 35.89
C ASP A 528 -31.91 -6.84 34.68
N LYS A 529 -31.90 -8.04 34.09
CA LYS A 529 -32.65 -8.40 32.86
C LYS A 529 -32.34 -7.49 31.65
N ARG A 530 -31.16 -6.87 31.63
CA ARG A 530 -30.63 -6.13 30.48
C ARG A 530 -30.12 -7.07 29.39
N PHE A 531 -29.62 -8.24 29.77
CA PHE A 531 -29.12 -9.27 28.86
C PHE A 531 -29.80 -10.62 29.07
N ASP A 532 -29.78 -11.45 28.03
CA ASP A 532 -30.22 -12.84 28.06
C ASP A 532 -29.05 -13.83 27.98
N LEU A 533 -29.25 -15.06 28.48
CA LEU A 533 -28.25 -16.14 28.41
C LEU A 533 -27.85 -16.54 26.98
N GLY A 534 -28.70 -16.23 25.99
CA GLY A 534 -28.47 -16.52 24.57
C GLY A 534 -28.08 -15.30 23.73
N GLN A 535 -27.85 -14.14 24.35
CA GLN A 535 -27.54 -12.92 23.62
C GLN A 535 -26.16 -12.98 22.97
N ASP A 536 -26.02 -12.36 21.80
CA ASP A 536 -24.75 -12.33 21.07
C ASP A 536 -23.67 -11.63 21.92
N PRO A 537 -22.53 -12.28 22.21
CA PRO A 537 -21.40 -11.67 22.92
C PRO A 537 -20.96 -10.32 22.33
N GLN A 538 -21.13 -10.12 21.01
CA GLN A 538 -20.79 -8.85 20.36
C GLN A 538 -21.60 -7.68 20.92
N GLU A 539 -22.92 -7.86 21.08
CA GLU A 539 -23.81 -6.82 21.58
C GLU A 539 -23.50 -6.47 23.04
N ILE A 540 -23.14 -7.47 23.84
CA ILE A 540 -22.68 -7.27 25.23
C ILE A 540 -21.36 -6.50 25.25
N THR A 541 -20.41 -6.83 24.38
CA THR A 541 -19.13 -6.10 24.29
C THR A 541 -19.34 -4.65 23.82
N LYS A 542 -20.22 -4.38 22.85
CA LYS A 542 -20.55 -3.02 22.42
C LYS A 542 -21.17 -2.21 23.57
N ALA A 543 -22.12 -2.80 24.30
CA ALA A 543 -22.72 -2.18 25.47
C ALA A 543 -21.69 -1.89 26.57
N PHE A 544 -20.77 -2.84 26.81
CA PHE A 544 -19.66 -2.65 27.75
C PHE A 544 -18.73 -1.49 27.33
N ILE A 545 -18.42 -1.38 26.04
CA ILE A 545 -17.64 -0.26 25.50
C ILE A 545 -18.38 1.05 25.74
N ALA A 546 -19.67 1.14 25.36
CA ALA A 546 -20.47 2.36 25.52
C ALA A 546 -20.50 2.89 26.96
N GLU A 547 -20.49 1.99 27.94
CA GLU A 547 -20.55 2.34 29.36
C GLU A 547 -19.18 2.64 29.98
N LYS A 548 -18.12 1.94 29.56
CA LYS A 548 -16.80 2.02 30.22
C LYS A 548 -15.73 2.76 29.41
N MET A 549 -16.02 3.20 28.19
CA MET A 549 -15.11 4.01 27.38
C MET A 549 -14.79 5.36 28.02
N LYS A 550 -13.60 5.90 27.76
CA LYS A 550 -13.12 7.16 28.34
C LYS A 550 -12.56 8.07 27.28
N THR A 551 -12.58 9.37 27.54
CA THR A 551 -11.91 10.36 26.70
C THR A 551 -10.40 10.18 26.78
N ALA A 552 -9.73 10.16 25.63
CA ALA A 552 -8.29 10.05 25.56
C ALA A 552 -7.64 11.43 25.46
N VAL A 553 -6.73 11.72 26.39
CA VAL A 553 -5.93 12.95 26.43
C VAL A 553 -4.47 12.63 26.69
N ARG A 554 -3.55 13.48 26.23
CA ARG A 554 -2.14 13.42 26.62
C ARG A 554 -1.93 14.28 27.86
N THR A 555 -1.80 13.64 29.01
CA THR A 555 -1.45 14.31 30.28
C THR A 555 0.01 14.74 30.25
N GLY A 556 0.27 16.03 30.35
CA GLY A 556 1.62 16.60 30.42
C GLY A 556 1.79 17.58 31.58
N SER A 557 3.03 17.97 31.87
CA SER A 557 3.36 18.94 32.94
C SER A 557 2.75 20.34 32.73
N LYS A 558 2.27 20.65 31.52
CA LYS A 558 1.62 21.92 31.16
C LYS A 558 0.09 21.79 30.96
N GLY A 559 -0.52 20.75 31.55
CA GLY A 559 -1.94 20.43 31.38
C GLY A 559 -2.23 19.43 30.25
N ASP A 560 -3.51 19.15 30.06
CA ASP A 560 -3.99 18.18 29.07
C ASP A 560 -3.85 18.70 27.65
N ARG A 561 -3.40 17.83 26.75
CA ARG A 561 -3.26 18.10 25.31
C ARG A 561 -4.06 17.11 24.48
N PRO A 562 -4.41 17.46 23.23
CA PRO A 562 -5.00 16.52 22.29
C PRO A 562 -4.19 15.22 22.20
N PHE A 563 -4.88 14.08 22.16
CA PHE A 563 -4.27 12.77 21.96
C PHE A 563 -3.60 12.54 20.58
N PRO A 564 -4.13 13.04 19.44
CA PRO A 564 -3.53 12.74 18.14
C PRO A 564 -2.16 13.38 17.89
N ILE A 565 -1.50 12.99 16.79
CA ILE A 565 -0.40 13.76 16.19
C ILE A 565 -0.94 14.99 15.44
N SER A 566 -0.09 16.01 15.22
CA SER A 566 -0.48 17.29 14.60
C SER A 566 -1.18 17.18 13.24
N ASN A 567 -0.87 16.14 12.45
CA ASN A 567 -1.51 15.89 11.15
C ASN A 567 -3.02 15.61 11.23
N PHE A 568 -3.49 15.14 12.40
CA PHE A 568 -4.90 14.87 12.70
C PHE A 568 -5.57 15.99 13.49
N GLU A 569 -4.84 17.03 13.91
CA GLU A 569 -5.37 18.22 14.57
C GLU A 569 -5.93 19.24 13.56
N GLN A 570 -6.54 18.75 12.48
CA GLN A 570 -7.14 19.61 11.45
C GLN A 570 -8.56 19.99 11.85
N ALA A 571 -8.95 21.24 11.59
CA ALA A 571 -10.25 21.79 11.97
C ALA A 571 -11.47 21.02 11.43
N PHE A 572 -11.29 20.21 10.37
CA PHE A 572 -12.39 19.41 9.80
C PHE A 572 -12.55 18.03 10.43
N MET A 573 -11.56 17.56 11.19
CA MET A 573 -11.60 16.27 11.86
C MET A 573 -12.14 16.44 13.28
N PRO A 574 -12.96 15.51 13.79
CA PRO A 574 -13.31 15.47 15.20
C PRO A 574 -12.06 15.42 16.09
N SER A 575 -12.02 16.29 17.09
CA SER A 575 -10.89 16.38 18.03
C SER A 575 -10.97 15.32 19.15
N LEU A 576 -12.16 14.75 19.36
CA LEU A 576 -12.45 13.73 20.36
C LEU A 576 -11.82 12.38 19.98
N TRP A 577 -11.08 11.80 20.92
CA TRP A 577 -10.53 10.45 20.84
C TRP A 577 -10.99 9.65 22.06
N VAL A 578 -11.18 8.34 21.87
CA VAL A 578 -11.76 7.45 22.87
C VAL A 578 -10.78 6.34 23.22
N GLN A 579 -10.50 6.17 24.51
CA GLN A 579 -9.81 5.02 25.07
C GLN A 579 -10.83 3.89 25.31
N THR A 580 -10.57 2.73 24.72
CA THR A 580 -11.45 1.56 24.90
C THR A 580 -11.16 0.82 26.21
N PRO A 581 -12.18 0.25 26.87
CA PRO A 581 -11.99 -0.66 27.99
C PRO A 581 -11.52 -2.06 27.54
N THR A 582 -11.61 -2.39 26.25
CA THR A 582 -11.29 -3.73 25.74
C THR A 582 -9.79 -3.97 25.59
N GLN A 583 -9.31 -5.09 26.12
CA GLN A 583 -7.91 -5.53 26.01
C GLN A 583 -7.85 -6.86 25.24
N ALA A 584 -8.25 -6.85 23.97
CA ALA A 584 -8.37 -8.05 23.14
C ALA A 584 -7.30 -8.09 22.04
N SER A 585 -7.05 -9.29 21.48
CA SER A 585 -6.28 -9.46 20.25
C SER A 585 -4.84 -8.90 20.25
N GLY A 586 -4.25 -8.66 21.43
CA GLY A 586 -2.93 -8.06 21.58
C GLY A 586 -2.89 -6.54 21.43
N GLU A 587 -4.06 -5.89 21.26
CA GLU A 587 -4.22 -4.44 21.12
C GLU A 587 -4.48 -3.82 22.50
N LEU A 588 -3.40 -3.59 23.27
CA LEU A 588 -3.54 -3.07 24.63
C LEU A 588 -3.71 -1.56 24.69
N ASP A 589 -4.51 -1.10 25.64
CA ASP A 589 -4.81 0.33 25.88
C ASP A 589 -5.21 1.03 24.58
N LYS A 590 -6.00 0.33 23.76
CA LYS A 590 -6.40 0.78 22.43
C LYS A 590 -7.15 2.12 22.56
N THR A 591 -6.75 3.06 21.72
CA THR A 591 -7.35 4.38 21.61
C THR A 591 -7.76 4.59 20.15
N VAL A 592 -8.96 5.09 19.93
CA VAL A 592 -9.58 5.24 18.61
C VAL A 592 -10.01 6.68 18.41
N GLY A 593 -9.69 7.24 17.24
CA GLY A 593 -10.17 8.52 16.76
C GLY A 593 -11.06 8.33 15.53
N PHE A 594 -11.82 9.38 15.21
CA PHE A 594 -12.87 9.35 14.19
C PHE A 594 -12.63 10.36 13.05
N PRO A 595 -11.50 10.31 12.32
CA PRO A 595 -11.18 11.32 11.31
C PRO A 595 -12.27 11.56 10.27
N LEU A 596 -12.93 10.50 9.80
CA LEU A 596 -14.09 10.58 8.91
C LEU A 596 -15.13 9.56 9.35
N VAL A 597 -16.32 10.05 9.71
CA VAL A 597 -17.50 9.26 10.02
C VAL A 597 -18.69 9.77 9.22
N GLY A 598 -19.83 9.08 9.35
CA GLY A 598 -21.06 9.47 8.68
C GLY A 598 -21.47 10.91 8.99
N THR A 599 -22.16 11.55 8.06
CA THR A 599 -22.45 13.00 8.11
C THR A 599 -23.16 13.43 9.41
N TRP A 600 -24.10 12.62 9.90
CA TRP A 600 -24.81 12.92 11.16
C TRP A 600 -23.83 12.93 12.35
N LEU A 601 -23.07 11.85 12.54
CA LEU A 601 -22.14 11.72 13.65
C LEU A 601 -21.01 12.74 13.56
N ARG A 602 -20.55 13.05 12.34
CA ARG A 602 -19.53 14.09 12.11
C ARG A 602 -20.00 15.46 12.59
N ASN A 603 -21.27 15.80 12.37
CA ASN A 603 -21.84 17.07 12.82
C ASN A 603 -21.94 17.15 14.35
N GLU A 604 -22.21 16.03 15.02
CA GLU A 604 -22.23 15.95 16.49
C GLU A 604 -20.83 16.00 17.10
N LEU A 605 -19.84 15.31 16.50
CA LEU A 605 -18.50 15.18 17.08
C LEU A 605 -17.57 16.37 16.80
N ARG A 606 -17.71 17.03 15.64
CA ARG A 606 -16.84 18.15 15.25
C ARG A 606 -16.86 19.36 16.20
N PRO A 607 -18.00 19.83 16.74
CA PRO A 607 -18.01 20.97 17.66
C PRO A 607 -17.46 20.65 19.04
N LEU A 608 -17.30 19.36 19.39
CA LEU A 608 -16.84 18.95 20.71
C LEU A 608 -15.34 19.26 20.91
N PRO A 609 -14.95 19.82 22.07
CA PRO A 609 -13.55 19.97 22.42
C PRO A 609 -12.92 18.60 22.71
N PHE A 610 -11.59 18.51 22.57
CA PHE A 610 -10.85 17.25 22.66
C PHE A 610 -10.94 16.56 24.03
N ASN A 611 -11.21 17.34 25.09
CA ASN A 611 -11.34 16.91 26.48
C ASN A 611 -12.79 16.71 26.93
N THR A 612 -13.75 16.68 25.99
CA THR A 612 -15.16 16.38 26.30
C THR A 612 -15.26 15.02 26.98
N ASP A 613 -15.96 14.93 28.11
CA ASP A 613 -16.25 13.64 28.74
C ASP A 613 -17.22 12.85 27.86
N VAL A 614 -16.77 11.71 27.33
CA VAL A 614 -17.57 10.84 26.47
C VAL A 614 -18.82 10.31 27.20
N GLN A 615 -18.81 10.27 28.53
CA GLN A 615 -19.94 9.77 29.31
C GLN A 615 -21.14 10.74 29.34
N THR A 616 -20.93 12.03 29.05
CA THR A 616 -22.00 13.05 29.02
C THR A 616 -22.67 13.17 27.66
N LEU A 617 -22.17 12.46 26.65
CA LEU A 617 -22.77 12.43 25.31
C LEU A 617 -24.11 11.72 25.31
N ASP A 618 -24.96 12.09 24.35
CA ASP A 618 -26.24 11.44 24.13
C ASP A 618 -26.08 9.92 23.91
N HIS A 619 -27.09 9.16 24.33
CA HIS A 619 -27.04 7.71 24.33
C HIS A 619 -26.93 7.12 22.92
N GLU A 620 -27.50 7.78 21.90
CA GLU A 620 -27.39 7.37 20.49
C GLU A 620 -25.96 7.57 19.98
N VAL A 621 -25.37 8.74 20.23
CA VAL A 621 -23.97 9.07 19.88
C VAL A 621 -23.00 8.10 20.54
N LYS A 622 -23.20 7.79 21.83
CA LYS A 622 -22.35 6.84 22.57
C LYS A 622 -22.40 5.43 21.96
N ASN A 623 -23.59 4.96 21.61
CA ASN A 623 -23.76 3.62 21.03
C ASN A 623 -23.09 3.52 19.66
N GLU A 624 -23.22 4.55 18.81
CA GLU A 624 -22.55 4.60 17.51
C GLU A 624 -21.01 4.62 17.66
N ILE A 625 -20.49 5.45 18.57
CA ILE A 625 -19.05 5.46 18.90
C ILE A 625 -18.60 4.06 19.36
N ALA A 626 -19.36 3.42 20.24
CA ALA A 626 -19.02 2.10 20.75
C ALA A 626 -18.98 1.04 19.65
N GLU A 627 -19.91 1.08 18.69
CA GLU A 627 -19.88 0.21 17.52
C GLU A 627 -18.62 0.46 16.65
N LEU A 628 -18.26 1.73 16.41
CA LEU A 628 -17.05 2.05 15.66
C LEU A 628 -15.78 1.59 16.39
N VAL A 629 -15.68 1.83 17.70
CA VAL A 629 -14.57 1.39 18.55
C VAL A 629 -14.45 -0.14 18.59
N TYR A 630 -15.59 -0.84 18.58
CA TYR A 630 -15.63 -2.29 18.48
C TYR A 630 -15.07 -2.78 17.14
N ASN A 631 -15.46 -2.14 16.04
CA ASN A 631 -15.00 -2.47 14.68
C ASN A 631 -13.51 -2.11 14.43
N ALA A 632 -12.93 -1.18 15.20
CA ALA A 632 -11.54 -0.75 15.04
C ALA A 632 -10.54 -1.82 15.50
N THR A 633 -9.87 -2.51 14.57
CA THR A 633 -8.77 -3.46 14.84
C THR A 633 -7.73 -3.47 13.72
N LEU A 634 -6.46 -3.69 14.07
CA LEU A 634 -5.32 -3.91 13.16
C LEU A 634 -4.79 -5.36 13.20
N GLN A 635 -5.37 -6.20 14.06
CA GLN A 635 -5.01 -7.61 14.23
C GLN A 635 -4.75 -8.40 12.93
N PRO A 636 -5.62 -8.40 11.89
CA PRO A 636 -5.36 -9.13 10.64
C PRO A 636 -4.06 -8.70 9.94
N VAL A 637 -3.79 -7.40 9.81
CA VAL A 637 -2.56 -6.88 9.20
C VAL A 637 -1.35 -7.21 10.09
N SER A 638 -1.45 -6.98 11.39
CA SER A 638 -0.40 -7.32 12.36
C SER A 638 -0.04 -8.81 12.31
N THR A 639 -1.04 -9.69 12.21
CA THR A 639 -0.85 -11.15 12.06
C THR A 639 -0.08 -11.49 10.80
N PHE A 640 -0.44 -10.89 9.67
CA PHE A 640 0.28 -11.08 8.41
C PHE A 640 1.71 -10.55 8.47
N MET A 641 1.91 -9.33 8.99
CA MET A 641 3.24 -8.73 9.13
C MET A 641 4.17 -9.55 10.02
N ASN A 642 3.66 -10.10 11.13
CA ASN A 642 4.43 -10.99 11.98
C ASN A 642 4.78 -12.30 11.26
N ALA A 643 3.83 -12.87 10.50
CA ALA A 643 4.11 -14.04 9.67
C ALA A 643 5.18 -13.77 8.60
N VAL A 644 5.19 -12.58 7.99
CA VAL A 644 6.25 -12.13 7.07
C VAL A 644 7.59 -12.10 7.80
N ARG A 645 7.69 -11.41 8.95
CA ARG A 645 8.93 -11.26 9.73
C ARG A 645 9.52 -12.59 10.21
N GLU A 646 8.68 -13.52 10.64
CA GLU A 646 9.11 -14.84 11.14
C GLU A 646 9.53 -15.79 10.01
N ARG A 647 8.82 -15.75 8.86
CA ARG A 647 8.95 -16.77 7.80
C ARG A 647 9.66 -16.32 6.55
N LEU A 648 9.98 -15.05 6.42
CA LEU A 648 10.91 -14.58 5.41
C LEU A 648 12.15 -14.08 6.14
N GLY A 649 13.18 -14.93 6.29
CA GLY A 649 14.48 -14.53 6.84
C GLY A 649 15.11 -13.29 6.15
N ALA A 650 14.67 -13.03 4.92
CA ALA A 650 14.87 -11.81 4.13
C ALA A 650 14.34 -10.49 4.73
N THR A 651 13.47 -10.57 5.75
CA THR A 651 12.64 -9.46 6.24
C THR A 651 12.86 -9.15 7.73
N VAL A 652 13.83 -9.82 8.37
CA VAL A 652 14.23 -9.54 9.75
C VAL A 652 14.78 -8.11 9.82
N ARG A 653 14.24 -7.29 10.75
CA ARG A 653 14.71 -5.92 10.95
C ARG A 653 16.19 -5.91 11.32
N ALA A 654 16.91 -4.88 10.85
CA ALA A 654 18.21 -4.55 11.40
C ALA A 654 18.09 -4.35 12.92
N GLY A 655 18.81 -5.15 13.71
CA GLY A 655 19.00 -4.91 15.13
C GLY A 655 20.01 -3.79 15.36
N GLY A 656 19.73 -2.59 14.84
CA GLY A 656 20.61 -1.44 14.95
C GLY A 656 19.81 -0.16 14.79
N GLY A 657 19.76 0.66 15.85
CA GLY A 657 19.13 1.97 15.80
C GLY A 657 19.83 2.90 14.81
N ALA A 658 19.18 4.04 14.51
CA ALA A 658 19.61 5.10 13.59
C ALA A 658 21.00 5.72 13.86
N ARG A 659 21.78 5.20 14.82
CA ARG A 659 23.13 5.65 15.19
C ARG A 659 24.26 4.72 14.72
N VAL A 660 23.95 3.58 14.10
CA VAL A 660 24.98 2.63 13.64
C VAL A 660 25.10 2.71 12.12
N GLY A 661 26.06 3.50 11.65
CA GLY A 661 26.40 3.59 10.23
C GLY A 661 26.68 2.20 9.62
N GLY A 662 26.24 2.01 8.37
CA GLY A 662 26.59 0.86 7.51
C GLY A 662 26.49 -0.53 8.16
N SER A 663 25.39 -0.86 8.83
CA SER A 663 25.20 -2.18 9.43
C SER A 663 24.68 -3.20 8.42
N TYR A 664 25.42 -4.30 8.25
CA TYR A 664 24.97 -5.48 7.49
C TYR A 664 23.82 -6.16 8.24
N VAL A 665 22.69 -6.39 7.57
CA VAL A 665 21.59 -7.17 8.16
C VAL A 665 21.70 -8.60 7.68
N GLN A 666 22.07 -9.52 8.59
CA GLN A 666 22.11 -10.94 8.30
C GLN A 666 20.72 -11.43 7.87
N GLY A 667 20.66 -12.05 6.68
CA GLY A 667 19.41 -12.54 6.10
C GLY A 667 18.73 -11.57 5.13
N ALA A 668 18.92 -10.25 5.26
CA ALA A 668 18.28 -9.28 4.37
C ALA A 668 18.75 -9.39 2.91
N MET A 669 17.82 -9.11 2.01
CA MET A 669 18.03 -9.24 0.56
C MET A 669 18.97 -8.16 0.05
N PHE A 670 19.67 -8.44 -1.04
CA PHE A 670 20.54 -7.49 -1.75
C PHE A 670 19.86 -6.84 -2.96
N ASN A 671 18.69 -7.34 -3.37
CA ASN A 671 17.95 -6.85 -4.53
C ASN A 671 16.48 -6.59 -4.14
N PRO A 672 16.03 -5.32 -4.11
CA PRO A 672 14.65 -4.95 -3.82
C PRO A 672 13.62 -5.62 -4.73
N ARG A 673 13.92 -5.85 -6.02
CA ARG A 673 13.02 -6.51 -6.98
C ARG A 673 12.64 -7.92 -6.53
N ILE A 674 13.62 -8.66 -6.00
CA ILE A 674 13.39 -10.02 -5.51
C ILE A 674 12.62 -9.99 -4.18
N LEU A 675 12.88 -9.02 -3.32
CA LEU A 675 12.08 -8.82 -2.11
C LEU A 675 10.59 -8.61 -2.47
N ILE A 676 10.30 -7.73 -3.43
CA ILE A 676 8.93 -7.51 -3.94
C ILE A 676 8.33 -8.83 -4.44
N SER A 677 9.07 -9.62 -5.24
CA SER A 677 8.59 -10.93 -5.70
C SER A 677 8.26 -11.87 -4.55
N LEU A 678 9.10 -11.94 -3.52
CA LEU A 678 8.90 -12.82 -2.37
C LEU A 678 7.68 -12.39 -1.55
N LEU A 679 7.47 -11.09 -1.34
CA LEU A 679 6.29 -10.57 -0.66
C LEU A 679 5.01 -10.90 -1.43
N ASN A 680 5.01 -10.73 -2.75
CA ASN A 680 3.90 -11.09 -3.63
C ASN A 680 3.57 -12.59 -3.57
N ILE A 681 4.59 -13.44 -3.70
CA ILE A 681 4.45 -14.91 -3.60
C ILE A 681 3.92 -15.29 -2.21
N PHE A 682 4.50 -14.74 -1.15
CA PHE A 682 4.12 -15.05 0.23
C PHE A 682 2.69 -14.63 0.53
N ARG A 683 2.25 -13.43 0.12
CA ARG A 683 0.86 -12.97 0.30
C ARG A 683 -0.13 -13.92 -0.36
N VAL A 684 0.09 -14.28 -1.63
CA VAL A 684 -0.83 -15.18 -2.34
C VAL A 684 -0.76 -16.59 -1.73
N HIS A 685 0.42 -17.06 -1.31
CA HIS A 685 0.55 -18.33 -0.58
C HIS A 685 -0.26 -18.32 0.72
N TYR A 686 -0.08 -17.27 1.53
CA TYR A 686 -0.78 -17.02 2.79
C TYR A 686 -2.29 -17.04 2.62
N ASN A 687 -2.81 -16.36 1.60
CA ASN A 687 -4.25 -16.25 1.35
C ASN A 687 -4.90 -17.55 0.89
N TYR A 688 -4.23 -18.34 0.04
CA TYR A 688 -4.88 -19.40 -0.75
C TYR A 688 -4.46 -20.81 -0.40
N PHE A 689 -3.24 -21.01 0.12
CA PHE A 689 -2.65 -22.36 0.23
C PHE A 689 -2.35 -22.76 1.67
N GLU A 690 -2.38 -21.83 2.61
CA GLU A 690 -2.06 -22.10 4.00
C GLU A 690 -3.30 -22.10 4.91
N LEU A 691 -3.60 -23.26 5.48
CA LEU A 691 -4.65 -23.40 6.49
C LEU A 691 -4.17 -22.79 7.81
N ARG A 692 -4.89 -21.77 8.29
CA ARG A 692 -4.54 -21.08 9.54
C ARG A 692 -5.72 -21.05 10.51
N PRO A 693 -5.48 -21.25 11.82
CA PRO A 693 -6.44 -20.80 12.81
C PRO A 693 -6.46 -19.27 12.76
N TYR A 694 -7.63 -18.71 12.51
CA TYR A 694 -7.88 -17.29 12.66
C TYR A 694 -9.25 -17.20 13.30
N VAL A 695 -9.34 -16.31 14.27
CA VAL A 695 -10.60 -15.96 14.89
C VAL A 695 -10.63 -14.46 14.81
N ALA A 696 -11.54 -13.94 14.01
CA ALA A 696 -11.76 -12.50 14.00
C ALA A 696 -12.29 -12.08 15.38
N PRO A 697 -11.96 -10.87 15.88
CA PRO A 697 -12.41 -10.41 17.20
C PRO A 697 -13.93 -10.45 17.40
N HIS A 698 -14.67 -10.51 16.28
CA HIS A 698 -16.13 -10.49 16.22
C HIS A 698 -16.77 -11.81 15.76
N ASN A 699 -16.03 -12.91 15.60
CA ASN A 699 -16.63 -14.17 15.06
C ASN A 699 -16.23 -15.43 15.85
N GLU A 700 -15.89 -15.31 17.13
CA GLU A 700 -15.41 -16.45 17.96
C GLU A 700 -16.33 -17.67 17.91
N GLU A 701 -17.65 -17.48 17.91
CA GLU A 701 -18.61 -18.60 17.91
C GLU A 701 -18.70 -19.35 16.57
N LYS A 702 -18.71 -18.61 15.44
CA LYS A 702 -18.85 -19.18 14.09
C LYS A 702 -17.55 -19.81 13.59
N GLU A 703 -16.42 -19.29 14.07
CA GLU A 703 -15.08 -19.71 13.65
C GLU A 703 -14.43 -20.72 14.57
N THR A 704 -15.10 -21.14 15.65
CA THR A 704 -14.63 -22.23 16.50
C THR A 704 -15.48 -23.49 16.33
N LYS A 705 -14.88 -24.66 16.54
CA LYS A 705 -15.56 -25.96 16.65
C LYS A 705 -15.48 -26.42 18.09
N GLY A 706 -16.60 -26.84 18.64
CA GLY A 706 -16.60 -27.57 19.91
C GLY A 706 -15.78 -28.84 19.75
N ARG A 707 -14.76 -29.01 20.60
CA ARG A 707 -14.09 -30.28 20.81
C ARG A 707 -14.57 -30.80 22.15
N SER A 708 -15.25 -31.95 22.16
CA SER A 708 -15.46 -32.67 23.41
C SER A 708 -14.08 -33.02 23.96
N SER A 709 -13.75 -32.57 25.16
CA SER A 709 -12.64 -33.19 25.88
C SER A 709 -13.05 -34.63 26.19
N SER A 710 -12.08 -35.54 26.24
CA SER A 710 -12.30 -36.83 26.88
C SER A 710 -12.84 -36.60 28.31
N HIS A 711 -13.65 -37.51 28.83
CA HIS A 711 -14.00 -37.50 30.24
C HIS A 711 -12.72 -37.62 31.06
N TRP A 712 -12.47 -36.65 31.94
CA TRP A 712 -11.39 -36.74 32.91
C TRP A 712 -12.04 -37.07 34.25
N ALA A 713 -11.53 -38.08 34.93
CA ALA A 713 -11.90 -38.35 36.31
C ALA A 713 -10.70 -38.04 37.20
N ILE A 714 -10.93 -37.35 38.31
CA ILE A 714 -9.91 -37.15 39.33
C ILE A 714 -10.11 -38.22 40.39
N ARG A 715 -9.05 -38.95 40.72
CA ARG A 715 -9.06 -39.92 41.82
C ARG A 715 -9.05 -39.18 43.15
N TYR A 716 -9.99 -39.50 44.04
CA TYR A 716 -10.03 -38.91 45.36
C TYR A 716 -8.80 -39.37 46.15
N PRO A 717 -7.98 -38.45 46.73
CA PRO A 717 -6.72 -38.82 47.37
C PRO A 717 -6.91 -39.91 48.44
N GLY A 718 -6.10 -40.97 48.38
CA GLY A 718 -6.15 -42.08 49.35
C GLY A 718 -7.26 -43.12 49.12
N THR A 719 -8.06 -43.00 48.06
CA THR A 719 -9.12 -43.98 47.71
C THR A 719 -9.04 -44.37 46.24
N ASP A 720 -9.70 -45.44 45.81
CA ASP A 720 -9.88 -45.80 44.37
C ASP A 720 -11.08 -45.08 43.72
N GLU A 721 -11.76 -44.20 44.45
CA GLU A 721 -12.94 -43.48 43.95
C GLU A 721 -12.56 -42.45 42.89
N LEU A 722 -13.26 -42.47 41.75
CA LEU A 722 -13.05 -41.59 40.61
C LEU A 722 -14.20 -40.59 40.51
N ILE A 723 -13.92 -39.30 40.69
CA ILE A 723 -14.90 -38.23 40.52
C ILE A 723 -14.95 -37.85 39.04
N PRO A 724 -16.06 -38.08 38.32
CA PRO A 724 -16.18 -37.71 36.92
C PRO A 724 -16.28 -36.18 36.81
N LEU A 725 -15.32 -35.57 36.10
CA LEU A 725 -15.42 -34.15 35.74
C LEU A 725 -16.27 -34.00 34.49
N ARG A 726 -17.11 -32.95 34.49
CA ARG A 726 -17.82 -32.55 33.28
C ARG A 726 -16.81 -32.19 32.19
N PRO A 727 -16.91 -32.74 30.97
CA PRO A 727 -15.99 -32.39 29.90
C PRO A 727 -16.05 -30.88 29.64
N LEU A 728 -14.89 -30.24 29.70
CA LEU A 728 -14.76 -28.84 29.31
C LEU A 728 -14.95 -28.76 27.80
N ASN A 729 -16.02 -28.10 27.37
CA ASN A 729 -16.26 -27.77 25.97
C ASN A 729 -15.20 -26.78 25.49
N LYS A 730 -14.05 -27.30 25.05
CA LYS A 730 -12.99 -26.47 24.45
C LYS A 730 -13.37 -26.17 23.01
N ARG A 731 -13.69 -24.91 22.74
CA ARG A 731 -13.88 -24.38 21.39
C ARG A 731 -12.49 -24.19 20.75
N THR A 732 -12.26 -24.79 19.59
CA THR A 732 -10.99 -24.69 18.85
C THR A 732 -11.20 -23.96 17.52
N PRO A 733 -10.33 -23.01 17.13
CA PRO A 733 -10.47 -22.30 15.86
C PRO A 733 -10.47 -23.26 14.66
N GLN A 734 -11.39 -23.05 13.73
CA GLN A 734 -11.44 -23.76 12.47
C GLN A 734 -10.24 -23.39 11.61
N LYS A 735 -9.49 -24.39 11.17
CA LYS A 735 -8.40 -24.19 10.20
C LYS A 735 -8.99 -23.99 8.81
N LYS A 736 -8.96 -22.75 8.32
CA LYS A 736 -9.33 -22.36 6.95
C LYS A 736 -8.26 -21.42 6.39
N THR A 737 -8.18 -21.31 5.07
CA THR A 737 -7.37 -20.24 4.47
C THR A 737 -8.12 -18.91 4.57
N PRO A 738 -7.41 -17.77 4.56
CA PRO A 738 -8.07 -16.46 4.46
C PRO A 738 -9.04 -16.36 3.28
N ALA A 739 -8.66 -16.86 2.10
CA ALA A 739 -9.54 -16.85 0.92
C ALA A 739 -10.83 -17.66 1.14
N MET A 740 -10.75 -18.81 1.83
CA MET A 740 -11.92 -19.61 2.16
C MET A 740 -12.85 -18.90 3.13
N ARG A 741 -12.31 -18.22 4.15
CA ARG A 741 -13.12 -17.40 5.09
C ARG A 741 -13.77 -16.22 4.36
N HIS A 742 -13.03 -15.59 3.45
CA HIS A 742 -13.52 -14.46 2.67
C HIS A 742 -14.61 -14.83 1.63
N GLY A 743 -14.85 -16.13 1.43
CA GLY A 743 -15.84 -16.61 0.45
C GLY A 743 -15.35 -16.53 -0.99
N ILE A 744 -14.03 -16.45 -1.21
CA ILE A 744 -13.42 -16.63 -2.52
C ILE A 744 -13.40 -18.14 -2.79
N GLU A 745 -13.94 -18.57 -3.93
CA GLU A 745 -14.04 -19.97 -4.35
C GLU A 745 -12.68 -20.57 -4.74
N ALA A 746 -11.74 -20.55 -3.81
CA ALA A 746 -10.41 -21.11 -3.94
C ALA A 746 -10.26 -22.33 -3.03
N HIS A 747 -11.16 -23.28 -3.18
CA HIS A 747 -11.11 -24.57 -2.51
C HIS A 747 -11.58 -25.66 -3.47
N VAL A 748 -11.16 -26.89 -3.20
CA VAL A 748 -11.64 -28.09 -3.87
C VAL A 748 -12.44 -28.89 -2.85
N ARG A 749 -13.56 -29.47 -3.27
CA ARG A 749 -14.29 -30.43 -2.44
C ARG A 749 -13.71 -31.81 -2.68
N ASP A 750 -13.33 -32.49 -1.62
CA ASP A 750 -12.93 -33.89 -1.69
C ASP A 750 -14.16 -34.79 -1.97
N LYS A 751 -13.94 -36.08 -2.24
CA LYS A 751 -15.01 -37.08 -2.44
C LYS A 751 -16.00 -37.12 -1.26
N CYS A 752 -15.52 -36.84 -0.05
CA CYS A 752 -16.33 -36.77 1.17
C CYS A 752 -17.00 -35.39 1.40
N GLY A 753 -16.92 -34.45 0.43
CA GLY A 753 -17.49 -33.10 0.54
C GLY A 753 -16.67 -32.11 1.38
N ALA A 754 -15.58 -32.55 2.01
CA ALA A 754 -14.71 -31.69 2.81
C ALA A 754 -13.97 -30.65 1.95
N LEU A 755 -13.86 -29.42 2.45
CA LEU A 755 -13.15 -28.33 1.78
C LEU A 755 -11.63 -28.49 1.94
N GLN A 756 -10.92 -28.60 0.83
CA GLN A 756 -9.45 -28.64 0.77
C GLN A 756 -8.88 -27.43 0.03
N VAL A 757 -7.62 -27.11 0.34
CA VAL A 757 -6.87 -26.06 -0.38
C VAL A 757 -6.64 -26.45 -1.84
N PRO A 758 -6.49 -25.48 -2.76
CA PRO A 758 -6.19 -25.76 -4.15
C PRO A 758 -4.87 -26.53 -4.29
N ASN A 759 -4.84 -27.50 -5.20
CA ASN A 759 -3.63 -28.26 -5.46
C ASN A 759 -2.54 -27.35 -6.08
N LEU A 760 -1.48 -27.09 -5.31
CA LEU A 760 -0.40 -26.19 -5.67
C LEU A 760 0.29 -26.55 -6.99
N TYR A 761 0.49 -27.83 -7.26
CA TYR A 761 1.06 -28.30 -8.52
C TYR A 761 0.16 -27.91 -9.70
N ARG A 762 -1.14 -28.17 -9.61
CA ARG A 762 -2.10 -27.80 -10.67
C ARG A 762 -2.17 -26.29 -10.88
N THR A 763 -2.09 -25.51 -9.81
CA THR A 763 -2.08 -24.04 -9.89
C THR A 763 -0.83 -23.53 -10.59
N LEU A 764 0.36 -24.01 -10.21
CA LEU A 764 1.65 -23.56 -10.74
C LEU A 764 1.77 -23.68 -12.26
N TYR A 765 1.28 -24.79 -12.82
CA TYR A 765 1.47 -25.06 -14.25
C TYR A 765 0.30 -24.62 -15.11
N ARG A 766 -0.76 -24.02 -14.56
CA ARG A 766 -1.88 -23.48 -15.34
C ARG A 766 -1.55 -22.10 -15.91
N PRO A 767 -1.96 -21.78 -17.15
CA PRO A 767 -1.64 -20.51 -17.81
C PRO A 767 -2.58 -19.39 -17.35
N TRP A 768 -2.62 -19.10 -16.04
CA TRP A 768 -3.55 -18.15 -15.43
C TRP A 768 -3.50 -16.75 -16.03
N LEU A 769 -2.32 -16.30 -16.47
CA LEU A 769 -2.15 -15.00 -17.13
C LEU A 769 -3.06 -14.85 -18.36
N TYR A 770 -3.35 -15.96 -19.04
CA TYR A 770 -4.19 -15.99 -20.24
C TYR A 770 -5.62 -16.47 -19.96
N ALA A 771 -6.01 -16.63 -18.69
CA ALA A 771 -7.34 -17.11 -18.32
C ALA A 771 -8.44 -16.24 -18.95
N GLY A 772 -9.48 -16.88 -19.50
CA GLY A 772 -10.57 -16.20 -20.21
C GLY A 772 -10.26 -15.75 -21.64
N THR A 773 -9.00 -15.74 -22.08
CA THR A 773 -8.61 -15.35 -23.46
C THR A 773 -8.67 -16.53 -24.45
N PRO A 774 -8.70 -16.28 -25.78
CA PRO A 774 -8.64 -17.35 -26.79
C PRO A 774 -7.42 -18.27 -26.65
N VAL A 775 -6.24 -17.71 -26.36
CA VAL A 775 -5.00 -18.46 -26.09
C VAL A 775 -5.13 -19.35 -24.86
N GLY A 776 -5.65 -18.81 -23.75
CA GLY A 776 -5.89 -19.59 -22.53
C GLY A 776 -6.83 -20.77 -22.74
N LYS A 777 -7.95 -20.54 -23.46
CA LYS A 777 -8.91 -21.61 -23.80
C LYS A 777 -8.26 -22.76 -24.57
N ARG A 778 -7.32 -22.48 -25.49
CA ARG A 778 -6.58 -23.53 -26.22
C ARG A 778 -5.63 -24.33 -25.33
N PHE A 779 -4.93 -23.66 -24.41
CA PHE A 779 -4.07 -24.35 -23.44
C PHE A 779 -4.87 -25.18 -22.42
N GLU A 780 -6.09 -24.78 -22.07
CA GLU A 780 -6.95 -25.55 -21.15
C GLU A 780 -7.63 -26.75 -21.82
N ARG A 781 -8.20 -26.59 -23.02
CA ARG A 781 -8.89 -27.67 -23.75
C ARG A 781 -7.98 -28.88 -23.97
N SER A 782 -6.72 -28.63 -24.26
CA SER A 782 -5.73 -29.65 -24.53
C SER A 782 -5.19 -30.39 -23.30
N ARG A 783 -5.46 -29.88 -22.10
CA ARG A 783 -5.14 -30.56 -20.83
C ARG A 783 -6.24 -31.47 -20.33
N ARG A 784 -7.50 -31.21 -20.70
CA ARG A 784 -8.61 -32.12 -20.38
C ARG A 784 -8.52 -33.46 -21.12
N SER A 785 -7.80 -33.51 -22.24
CA SER A 785 -7.52 -34.73 -23.01
C SER A 785 -6.31 -35.52 -22.51
N GLN A 786 -5.68 -35.12 -21.40
CA GLN A 786 -4.50 -35.78 -20.80
C GLN A 786 -4.76 -36.26 -19.36
N VAL A 787 -6.00 -36.17 -18.86
CA VAL A 787 -6.41 -36.63 -17.53
C VAL A 787 -7.38 -37.78 -17.68
#